data_AF-A0A7C6KFT2-F1
#
_entry.id   AF-A0A7C6KFT2-F1
#
_cell.length_a   1.000
_cell.length_b   1.000
_cell.length_c   1.000
_cell.angle_alpha   90.00
_cell.angle_beta   90.00
_cell.angle_gamma   90.00
#
_symmetry.space_group_name_H-M   'P 1'
#
loop_
_entity.id
_entity.type
_entity.pdbx_description
1 polymer ?
#
loop_
_entity_poly.entity_id
_entity_poly.type
_entity_poly.pdbx_seq_one_letter_code
_entity_poly.pdbx_strand_id
1 'polypeptide(L)'
;MLQQDGQRRAAASAVAFLSRHAPFNKMDPESLQWFAEKAQIVFYPAGNLIVGADSGTVRYFYLIESGKVQARQAGEVVVTEYSILSHGPGESFPIGAVTARRPSTNDYTALEDTFCYQLPAEDYLTLMAKSPEFNLFCTQYIASLLDQSRRQLQAQFAQKASEQQTLNSPLAGIGTRNPLAVLPETPLRDAFQAMSQANVGSVVVVDGEQKPMGIFTRSDLLDRVVLAELPLTTAIREAMSPSPTSLNEHATAYDAMLAMAKEGIRHVLITDHAGALSGIVSERDLFALQRVGLRQIRQTIEAAPDVDALKTAAADVRQLSFNMLAQGIGAEQLTQFISALNDALTRRVLQLNLERHDFSGIDWCWLAFGSEGRDEQTFSTDQDNGIVFQVPPGEDQAELKKRLLAFALEVNKSLDQIGFPLCKGDIMASNPQWCLTLDEWRNQFTEWIRVPEPVALLNASIFFDFRPLYGKVELADSMRRHLLHQAQAMPVFLQAMARNALDVAPPLGKIRDFLTDLEADAPGKIDLKKYGSRIFVDVARIYALAAGVHSTNTLQRLRLSAQKMNIRGDEINAVLDGLNFIQFLRLQHQYLNGEPGRQGDNLIDPEKLNELDRRILKESFRQARKIQSRLKLDYQVNH
;
A
#
# COMPACT_ATOMS: atom_id res chain seq x y z
N MET A 1 12.13 59.19 7.40
CA MET A 1 13.12 58.49 6.54
C MET A 1 13.77 57.31 7.25
N LEU A 2 14.50 57.50 8.36
CA LEU A 2 15.19 56.41 9.10
C LEU A 2 14.28 55.27 9.60
N GLN A 3 13.06 55.57 10.10
CA GLN A 3 12.09 54.54 10.50
C GLN A 3 11.53 53.74 9.32
N GLN A 4 11.34 54.38 8.17
CA GLN A 4 10.85 53.71 6.95
C GLN A 4 11.91 52.79 6.35
N ASP A 5 13.19 53.18 6.41
CA ASP A 5 14.30 52.33 5.97
C ASP A 5 14.53 51.13 6.90
N GLY A 6 14.31 51.29 8.21
CA GLY A 6 14.34 50.20 9.18
C GLY A 6 13.24 49.17 8.96
N GLN A 7 11.99 49.62 8.75
CA GLN A 7 10.86 48.74 8.45
C GLN A 7 11.04 47.97 7.13
N ARG A 8 11.58 48.62 6.08
CA ARG A 8 11.87 47.96 4.80
C ARG A 8 12.92 46.87 4.91
N ARG A 9 13.97 47.07 5.71
CA ARG A 9 15.01 46.06 5.94
C ARG A 9 14.49 44.87 6.76
N ALA A 10 13.64 45.12 7.76
CA ALA A 10 13.01 44.06 8.54
C ALA A 10 12.06 43.20 7.69
N ALA A 11 11.24 43.83 6.85
CA ALA A 11 10.35 43.13 5.92
C ALA A 11 11.15 42.28 4.90
N ALA A 12 12.25 42.80 4.36
CA ALA A 12 13.12 42.03 3.45
C ALA A 12 13.74 40.78 4.12
N SER A 13 14.14 40.90 5.39
CA SER A 13 14.64 39.76 6.18
C SER A 13 13.54 38.72 6.43
N ALA A 14 12.33 39.18 6.77
CA ALA A 14 11.17 38.31 6.95
C ALA A 14 10.82 37.57 5.66
N VAL A 15 10.78 38.24 4.51
CA VAL A 15 10.54 37.57 3.20
C VAL A 15 11.62 36.54 2.90
N ALA A 16 12.89 36.83 3.19
CA ALA A 16 13.98 35.88 2.98
C ALA A 16 13.86 34.64 3.89
N PHE A 17 13.41 34.81 5.13
CA PHE A 17 13.08 33.71 6.04
C PHE A 17 11.90 32.91 5.51
N LEU A 18 10.76 33.56 5.26
CA LEU A 18 9.53 32.94 4.77
C LEU A 18 9.78 32.12 3.49
N SER A 19 10.55 32.66 2.55
CA SER A 19 10.87 31.98 1.28
C SER A 19 11.62 30.65 1.44
N ARG A 20 12.17 30.35 2.63
CA ARG A 20 12.86 29.09 2.95
C ARG A 20 11.98 28.08 3.67
N HIS A 21 10.80 28.49 4.16
CA HIS A 21 9.94 27.65 5.00
C HIS A 21 8.57 27.44 4.38
N ALA A 22 8.10 26.19 4.35
CA ALA A 22 6.74 25.88 3.90
C ALA A 22 5.70 26.43 4.90
N PRO A 23 4.52 26.90 4.43
CA PRO A 23 4.08 26.93 3.03
C PRO A 23 4.55 28.18 2.27
N PHE A 24 5.19 29.12 2.96
CA PHE A 24 5.49 30.45 2.46
C PHE A 24 6.42 30.43 1.25
N ASN A 25 7.34 29.47 1.17
CA ASN A 25 8.19 29.25 0.01
C ASN A 25 7.45 28.99 -1.33
N LYS A 26 6.14 28.72 -1.29
CA LYS A 26 5.29 28.54 -2.49
C LYS A 26 4.30 29.68 -2.71
N MET A 27 4.18 30.61 -1.77
CA MET A 27 3.28 31.74 -1.89
C MET A 27 3.83 32.72 -2.92
N ASP A 28 2.93 33.43 -3.58
CA ASP A 28 3.33 34.50 -4.49
C ASP A 28 4.07 35.62 -3.72
N PRO A 29 4.97 36.37 -4.39
CA PRO A 29 5.75 37.41 -3.74
C PRO A 29 4.92 38.52 -3.08
N GLU A 30 3.71 38.82 -3.60
CA GLU A 30 2.83 39.84 -3.03
C GLU A 30 2.27 39.38 -1.68
N SER A 31 1.83 38.12 -1.58
CA SER A 31 1.37 37.52 -0.33
C SER A 31 2.48 37.38 0.71
N LEU A 32 3.71 37.08 0.29
CA LEU A 32 4.88 37.06 1.18
C LEU A 32 5.20 38.45 1.73
N GLN A 33 5.23 39.44 0.85
CA GLN A 33 5.44 40.83 1.23
C GLN A 33 4.34 41.32 2.17
N TRP A 34 3.08 40.94 1.90
CA TRP A 34 1.95 41.26 2.75
C TRP A 34 2.09 40.67 4.16
N PHE A 35 2.47 39.39 4.29
CA PHE A 35 2.76 38.81 5.60
C PHE A 35 3.87 39.60 6.30
N ALA A 36 4.98 39.86 5.61
CA ALA A 36 6.15 40.54 6.18
C ALA A 36 5.85 41.98 6.66
N GLU A 37 4.91 42.68 6.01
CA GLU A 37 4.49 44.04 6.39
C GLU A 37 3.50 44.05 7.57
N LYS A 38 2.68 43.00 7.71
CA LYS A 38 1.65 42.90 8.75
C LYS A 38 2.13 42.20 10.00
N ALA A 39 3.10 41.30 9.88
CA ALA A 39 3.63 40.55 10.99
C ALA A 39 4.59 41.39 11.84
N GLN A 40 4.57 41.18 13.15
CA GLN A 40 5.51 41.79 14.09
C GLN A 40 6.39 40.71 14.71
N ILE A 41 7.69 40.95 14.75
CA ILE A 41 8.60 40.05 15.46
C ILE A 41 8.56 40.35 16.96
N VAL A 42 8.35 39.31 17.76
CA VAL A 42 8.25 39.41 19.23
C VAL A 42 9.18 38.39 19.87
N PHE A 43 9.91 38.85 20.87
CA PHE A 43 10.82 38.03 21.68
C PHE A 43 10.09 37.46 22.90
N TYR A 44 10.32 36.18 23.15
CA TYR A 44 9.85 35.45 24.31
C TYR A 44 11.02 34.80 25.05
N PRO A 45 11.33 35.25 26.29
CA PRO A 45 12.32 34.60 27.13
C PRO A 45 11.94 33.14 27.41
N ALA A 46 12.95 32.28 27.59
CA ALA A 46 12.74 30.91 28.04
C ALA A 46 11.86 30.85 29.30
N GLY A 47 10.86 29.96 29.28
CA GLY A 47 9.88 29.76 30.35
C GLY A 47 8.59 30.61 30.24
N ASN A 48 8.53 31.59 29.35
CA ASN A 48 7.34 32.45 29.24
C ASN A 48 6.21 31.80 28.44
N LEU A 49 4.99 31.95 28.95
CA LEU A 49 3.76 31.63 28.23
C LEU A 49 3.55 32.64 27.09
N ILE A 50 3.37 32.13 25.88
CA ILE A 50 3.11 32.86 24.65
C ILE A 50 1.60 33.07 24.47
N VAL A 51 0.83 31.97 24.53
CA VAL A 51 -0.64 31.97 24.45
C VAL A 51 -1.18 30.73 25.16
N GLY A 52 -2.23 30.87 25.96
CA GLY A 52 -2.83 29.76 26.71
C GLY A 52 -4.35 29.79 26.74
N ALA A 53 -4.96 28.80 27.39
CA ALA A 53 -6.42 28.67 27.45
C ALA A 53 -7.09 29.87 28.16
N ASP A 54 -6.42 30.42 29.18
CA ASP A 54 -6.89 31.58 29.94
C ASP A 54 -6.66 32.91 29.21
N SER A 55 -6.00 32.89 28.04
CA SER A 55 -5.75 34.09 27.23
C SER A 55 -7.00 34.57 26.46
N GLY A 56 -8.13 33.87 26.60
CA GLY A 56 -9.36 34.09 25.85
C GLY A 56 -9.22 33.69 24.37
N THR A 57 -10.05 34.28 23.51
CA THR A 57 -9.98 34.04 22.05
C THR A 57 -8.60 34.41 21.51
N VAL A 58 -8.00 33.49 20.75
CA VAL A 58 -6.66 33.72 20.17
C VAL A 58 -6.68 34.92 19.23
N ARG A 59 -5.76 35.87 19.48
CA ARG A 59 -5.66 37.14 18.73
C ARG A 59 -4.62 37.13 17.62
N TYR A 60 -3.70 36.16 17.64
CA TYR A 60 -2.57 36.11 16.71
C TYR A 60 -2.31 34.69 16.21
N PHE A 61 -1.88 34.61 14.96
CA PHE A 61 -1.14 33.49 14.39
C PHE A 61 0.36 33.73 14.66
N TYR A 62 1.08 32.70 15.07
CA TYR A 62 2.50 32.75 15.38
C TYR A 62 3.28 31.88 14.40
N LEU A 63 4.41 32.38 13.93
CA LEU A 63 5.42 31.64 13.17
C LEU A 63 6.76 31.78 13.88
N ILE A 64 7.40 30.67 14.24
CA ILE A 64 8.69 30.68 14.93
C ILE A 64 9.79 31.04 13.94
N GLU A 65 10.52 32.11 14.19
CA GLU A 65 11.73 32.45 13.44
C GLU A 65 12.93 31.66 13.97
N SER A 66 13.12 31.69 15.29
CA SER A 66 14.20 31.02 16.00
C SER A 66 13.75 30.64 17.41
N GLY A 67 14.36 29.60 17.99
CA GLY A 67 14.00 29.06 19.30
C GLY A 67 13.03 27.88 19.23
N LYS A 68 12.44 27.54 20.38
CA LYS A 68 11.61 26.33 20.56
C LYS A 68 10.42 26.63 21.48
N VAL A 69 9.22 26.23 21.06
CA VAL A 69 7.98 26.44 21.81
C VAL A 69 7.35 25.12 22.18
N GLN A 70 6.97 24.95 23.44
CA GLN A 70 6.24 23.80 23.95
C GLN A 70 4.74 24.09 23.97
N ALA A 71 3.88 23.19 23.48
CA ALA A 71 2.43 23.29 23.66
C ALA A 71 1.93 22.23 24.65
N ARG A 72 1.13 22.61 25.64
CA ARG A 72 0.59 21.75 26.70
C ARG A 72 -0.92 21.90 26.81
N GLN A 73 -1.70 20.82 26.88
CA GLN A 73 -3.15 20.93 27.04
C GLN A 73 -3.54 21.49 28.43
N ALA A 74 -4.47 22.45 28.50
CA ALA A 74 -4.92 23.07 29.77
C ALA A 74 -6.16 22.36 30.36
N GLY A 75 -6.18 22.07 31.68
CA GLY A 75 -7.34 21.50 32.41
C GLY A 75 -7.01 20.63 33.64
N GLU A 76 -8.01 20.43 34.54
CA GLU A 76 -7.95 19.74 35.85
C GLU A 76 -7.89 18.20 35.82
N VAL A 77 -7.59 17.60 34.67
CA VAL A 77 -7.33 16.15 34.60
C VAL A 77 -5.91 15.92 35.08
N VAL A 78 -5.75 15.05 36.10
CA VAL A 78 -4.46 14.63 36.69
C VAL A 78 -3.34 14.71 35.65
N VAL A 79 -2.40 15.62 35.90
CA VAL A 79 -1.24 15.89 35.05
C VAL A 79 -0.43 14.60 34.93
N THR A 80 -0.75 13.82 33.91
CA THR A 80 0.16 12.82 33.38
C THR A 80 0.98 13.54 32.31
N GLU A 81 2.30 13.35 32.33
CA GLU A 81 3.31 14.05 31.50
C GLU A 81 3.16 13.85 29.96
N TYR A 82 2.00 13.43 29.45
CA TYR A 82 1.77 12.94 28.09
C TYR A 82 1.11 13.93 27.12
N SER A 83 0.92 15.19 27.52
CA SER A 83 0.27 16.23 26.69
C SER A 83 1.20 17.38 26.31
N ILE A 84 2.51 17.12 26.21
CA ILE A 84 3.54 18.10 25.88
C ILE A 84 3.98 17.92 24.41
N LEU A 85 3.83 18.96 23.60
CA LEU A 85 4.23 19.06 22.19
C LEU A 85 5.37 20.07 22.05
N SER A 86 6.23 19.97 21.03
CA SER A 86 7.25 20.99 20.76
C SER A 86 7.24 21.44 19.29
N HIS A 87 7.45 22.74 19.10
CA HIS A 87 7.55 23.46 17.83
C HIS A 87 8.93 24.14 17.69
N GLY A 88 9.47 24.21 16.47
CA GLY A 88 10.77 24.85 16.14
C GLY A 88 10.70 25.82 14.95
N PRO A 89 11.85 26.31 14.46
CA PRO A 89 11.92 27.32 13.40
C PRO A 89 11.15 26.94 12.12
N GLY A 90 10.35 27.87 11.62
CA GLY A 90 9.47 27.69 10.45
C GLY A 90 8.13 27.03 10.77
N GLU A 91 7.90 26.57 12.00
CA GLU A 91 6.60 26.04 12.42
C GLU A 91 5.69 27.13 12.99
N SER A 92 4.38 26.90 12.88
CA SER A 92 3.36 27.87 13.27
C SER A 92 2.31 27.32 14.23
N PHE A 93 1.73 28.21 15.04
CA PHE A 93 0.72 27.89 16.04
C PHE A 93 -0.09 29.14 16.42
N PRO A 94 -1.24 29.01 17.10
CA PRO A 94 -2.13 27.85 17.06
C PRO A 94 -3.07 27.96 15.84
N ILE A 95 -2.80 27.21 14.77
CA ILE A 95 -3.56 27.28 13.49
C ILE A 95 -5.06 27.06 13.74
N GLY A 96 -5.44 25.95 14.36
CA GLY A 96 -6.86 25.61 14.52
C GLY A 96 -7.64 26.55 15.43
N ALA A 97 -7.00 27.20 16.41
CA ALA A 97 -7.67 28.14 17.31
C ALA A 97 -7.87 29.51 16.64
N VAL A 98 -6.87 30.00 15.90
CA VAL A 98 -6.97 31.27 15.17
C VAL A 98 -7.96 31.16 14.00
N THR A 99 -7.99 30.06 13.24
CA THR A 99 -8.95 29.85 12.14
C THR A 99 -10.39 29.82 12.65
N ALA A 100 -10.63 29.17 13.80
CA ALA A 100 -11.96 29.03 14.38
C ALA A 100 -12.38 30.18 15.31
N ARG A 101 -11.54 31.24 15.44
CA ARG A 101 -11.77 32.38 16.34
C ARG A 101 -12.21 31.97 17.75
N ARG A 102 -11.50 30.98 18.32
CA ARG A 102 -11.82 30.41 19.65
C ARG A 102 -10.61 30.43 20.57
N PRO A 103 -10.79 30.21 21.88
CA PRO A 103 -9.68 30.01 22.80
C PRO A 103 -8.81 28.82 22.40
N SER A 104 -7.52 28.93 22.72
CA SER A 104 -6.59 27.82 22.55
C SER A 104 -6.93 26.72 23.55
N THR A 105 -6.86 25.45 23.13
CA THR A 105 -6.93 24.30 24.05
C THR A 105 -5.57 23.93 24.65
N ASN A 106 -4.50 24.59 24.17
CA ASN A 106 -3.13 24.38 24.62
C ASN A 106 -2.49 25.69 25.12
N ASP A 107 -1.65 25.56 26.13
CA ASP A 107 -0.69 26.53 26.62
C ASP A 107 0.63 26.39 25.88
N TYR A 108 1.03 27.44 25.17
CA TYR A 108 2.26 27.52 24.41
C TYR A 108 3.31 28.29 25.20
N THR A 109 4.40 27.63 25.59
CA THR A 109 5.47 28.19 26.43
C THR A 109 6.80 28.14 25.69
N ALA A 110 7.57 29.22 25.68
CA ALA A 110 8.92 29.22 25.13
C ALA A 110 9.83 28.31 25.97
N LEU A 111 10.50 27.32 25.37
CA LEU A 111 11.45 26.44 26.06
C LEU A 111 12.85 27.03 26.12
N GLU A 112 13.19 27.81 25.12
CA GLU A 112 14.41 28.60 25.02
C GLU A 112 14.02 29.99 24.52
N ASP A 113 14.98 30.90 24.52
CA ASP A 113 14.81 32.24 23.97
C ASP A 113 14.30 32.16 22.53
N THR A 114 13.07 32.62 22.31
CA THR A 114 12.31 32.37 21.08
C THR A 114 11.87 33.69 20.44
N PHE A 115 12.08 33.80 19.13
CA PHE A 115 11.53 34.89 18.32
C PHE A 115 10.40 34.35 17.46
N CYS A 116 9.24 35.02 17.53
CA CYS A 116 8.06 34.67 16.74
C CYS A 116 7.60 35.87 15.92
N TYR A 117 7.26 35.64 14.66
CA TYR A 117 6.38 36.53 13.91
C TYR A 117 4.95 36.35 14.41
N GLN A 118 4.32 37.43 14.85
CA GLN A 118 2.92 37.51 15.20
C GLN A 118 2.14 38.19 14.07
N LEU A 119 1.19 37.46 13.50
CA LEU A 119 0.24 38.00 12.52
C LEU A 119 -1.14 38.13 13.20
N PRO A 120 -1.76 39.32 13.23
CA PRO A 120 -3.11 39.47 13.79
C PRO A 120 -4.12 38.53 13.14
N ALA A 121 -5.09 38.03 13.92
CA ALA A 121 -6.06 37.03 13.45
C ALA A 121 -6.85 37.49 12.20
N GLU A 122 -7.21 38.77 12.12
CA GLU A 122 -7.90 39.34 10.95
C GLU A 122 -7.00 39.36 9.71
N ASP A 123 -5.71 39.68 9.87
CA ASP A 123 -4.73 39.65 8.78
C ASP A 123 -4.40 38.22 8.36
N TYR A 124 -4.37 37.27 9.30
CA TYR A 124 -4.25 35.84 9.03
C TYR A 124 -5.40 35.31 8.17
N LEU A 125 -6.65 35.65 8.52
CA LEU A 125 -7.83 35.26 7.74
C LEU A 125 -7.84 35.93 6.37
N THR A 126 -7.39 37.18 6.28
CA THR A 126 -7.21 37.88 5.01
C THR A 126 -6.14 37.19 4.16
N LEU A 127 -5.04 36.75 4.75
CA LEU A 127 -3.98 36.03 4.05
C LEU A 127 -4.45 34.65 3.57
N MET A 128 -5.28 33.95 4.36
CA MET A 128 -5.95 32.72 3.91
C MET A 128 -6.90 32.96 2.73
N ALA A 129 -7.57 34.11 2.67
CA ALA A 129 -8.43 34.43 1.53
C ALA A 129 -7.62 34.84 0.28
N LYS A 130 -6.44 35.44 0.47
CA LYS A 130 -5.58 35.94 -0.61
C LYS A 130 -4.69 34.88 -1.24
N SER A 131 -4.10 33.99 -0.45
CA SER A 131 -3.18 32.94 -0.94
C SER A 131 -3.84 31.56 -0.85
N PRO A 132 -4.16 30.94 -2.00
CA PRO A 132 -4.62 29.55 -2.06
C PRO A 132 -3.63 28.58 -1.41
N GLU A 133 -2.32 28.80 -1.55
CA GLU A 133 -1.27 27.96 -0.98
C GLU A 133 -1.26 28.02 0.54
N PHE A 134 -1.40 29.22 1.11
CA PHE A 134 -1.50 29.42 2.55
C PHE A 134 -2.82 28.84 3.10
N ASN A 135 -3.92 29.01 2.38
CA ASN A 135 -5.22 28.42 2.72
C ASN A 135 -5.16 26.90 2.73
N LEU A 136 -4.60 26.31 1.68
CA LEU A 136 -4.41 24.86 1.55
C LEU A 136 -3.54 24.32 2.68
N PHE A 137 -2.46 25.02 3.04
CA PHE A 137 -1.65 24.65 4.19
C PHE A 137 -2.45 24.70 5.49
N CYS A 138 -3.26 25.73 5.73
CA CYS A 138 -4.07 25.83 6.95
C CYS A 138 -5.22 24.80 7.01
N THR A 139 -5.76 24.37 5.86
CA THR A 139 -6.95 23.50 5.78
C THR A 139 -6.66 22.03 5.44
N GLN A 140 -5.59 21.74 4.71
CA GLN A 140 -5.23 20.44 4.13
C GLN A 140 -3.75 20.08 4.34
N TYR A 141 -3.15 20.61 5.41
CA TYR A 141 -1.72 20.49 5.72
C TYR A 141 -1.13 19.10 5.41
N ILE A 142 -1.80 18.03 5.87
CA ILE A 142 -1.38 16.63 5.68
C ILE A 142 -1.44 16.21 4.22
N ALA A 143 -2.58 16.41 3.55
CA ALA A 143 -2.79 15.99 2.16
C ALA A 143 -1.80 16.66 1.20
N SER A 144 -1.48 17.94 1.42
CA SER A 144 -0.50 18.67 0.60
C SER A 144 0.93 18.16 0.78
N LEU A 145 1.30 17.74 2.00
CA LEU A 145 2.60 17.14 2.27
C LEU A 145 2.70 15.72 1.68
N LEU A 146 1.60 14.95 1.72
CA LEU A 146 1.52 13.62 1.12
C LEU A 146 1.73 13.64 -0.39
N ASP A 147 1.12 14.58 -1.10
CA ASP A 147 1.30 14.72 -2.55
C ASP A 147 2.75 15.10 -2.91
N GLN A 148 3.39 15.96 -2.11
CA GLN A 148 4.80 16.28 -2.29
C GLN A 148 5.74 15.10 -2.06
N SER A 149 5.50 14.30 -1.01
CA SER A 149 6.29 13.10 -0.73
C SER A 149 6.17 12.09 -1.88
N ARG A 150 4.96 11.87 -2.40
CA ARG A 150 4.72 11.01 -3.57
C ARG A 150 5.49 11.48 -4.80
N ARG A 151 5.45 12.78 -5.13
CA ARG A 151 6.18 13.34 -6.28
C ARG A 151 7.70 13.25 -6.12
N GLN A 152 8.21 13.48 -4.91
CA GLN A 152 9.65 13.35 -4.62
C GLN A 152 10.12 11.91 -4.79
N LEU A 153 9.32 10.93 -4.36
CA LEU A 153 9.62 9.52 -4.54
C LEU A 153 9.45 9.08 -5.99
N GLN A 154 8.45 9.56 -6.73
CA GLN A 154 8.38 9.34 -8.18
C GLN A 154 9.65 9.83 -8.87
N ALA A 155 10.22 10.96 -8.45
CA ALA A 155 11.50 11.43 -8.99
C ALA A 155 12.68 10.53 -8.60
N GLN A 156 12.78 10.12 -7.33
CA GLN A 156 13.83 9.21 -6.84
C GLN A 156 13.75 7.80 -7.48
N PHE A 157 12.53 7.27 -7.62
CA PHE A 157 12.27 5.99 -8.25
C PHE A 157 12.36 6.08 -9.77
N ALA A 158 12.04 7.20 -10.43
CA ALA A 158 12.34 7.38 -11.85
C ALA A 158 13.85 7.29 -12.11
N GLN A 159 14.68 7.79 -11.19
CA GLN A 159 16.13 7.67 -11.27
C GLN A 159 16.61 6.20 -11.08
N LYS A 160 16.07 5.46 -10.09
CA LYS A 160 16.38 4.02 -9.90
C LYS A 160 15.74 3.09 -10.94
N ALA A 161 14.56 3.41 -11.45
CA ALA A 161 13.90 2.66 -12.53
C ALA A 161 14.62 2.89 -13.87
N SER A 162 15.30 4.04 -14.03
CA SER A 162 16.26 4.26 -15.11
C SER A 162 17.52 3.38 -14.96
N GLU A 163 17.88 2.97 -13.75
CA GLU A 163 18.99 2.04 -13.48
C GLU A 163 18.57 0.56 -13.61
N GLN A 164 17.30 0.24 -13.33
CA GLN A 164 16.71 -1.11 -13.54
C GLN A 164 16.18 -1.34 -14.97
N GLN A 165 16.75 -0.67 -15.98
CA GLN A 165 16.26 -0.78 -17.35
C GLN A 165 16.54 -2.17 -17.97
N THR A 166 15.46 -2.94 -18.11
CA THR A 166 15.31 -4.11 -18.98
C THR A 166 15.68 -3.88 -20.45
N LEU A 167 15.93 -2.63 -20.86
CA LEU A 167 16.29 -2.25 -22.23
C LEU A 167 17.75 -2.55 -22.61
N ASN A 168 18.66 -2.60 -21.64
CA ASN A 168 20.08 -2.94 -21.86
C ASN A 168 20.37 -4.44 -21.72
N SER A 169 19.36 -5.26 -21.42
CA SER A 169 19.50 -6.71 -21.33
C SER A 169 19.81 -7.32 -22.70
N PRO A 170 20.75 -8.28 -22.80
CA PRO A 170 21.01 -9.02 -24.03
C PRO A 170 19.79 -9.80 -24.51
N LEU A 171 19.57 -9.85 -25.83
CA LEU A 171 18.48 -10.59 -26.47
C LEU A 171 18.56 -12.09 -26.21
N ALA A 172 19.74 -12.64 -25.90
CA ALA A 172 19.89 -14.03 -25.46
C ALA A 172 18.94 -14.42 -24.31
N GLY A 173 18.56 -13.47 -23.43
CA GLY A 173 17.64 -13.69 -22.31
C GLY A 173 16.17 -13.39 -22.60
N ILE A 174 15.79 -13.03 -23.84
CA ILE A 174 14.50 -12.42 -24.19
C ILE A 174 13.87 -13.11 -25.40
N GLY A 175 12.55 -13.37 -25.34
CA GLY A 175 11.80 -13.98 -26.45
C GLY A 175 11.84 -15.51 -26.46
N THR A 176 11.46 -16.10 -27.59
CA THR A 176 11.39 -17.57 -27.73
C THR A 176 12.74 -18.11 -28.22
N ARG A 177 13.34 -19.01 -27.44
CA ARG A 177 14.50 -19.80 -27.86
C ARG A 177 14.05 -20.99 -28.72
N ASN A 178 14.82 -21.30 -29.77
CA ASN A 178 14.48 -22.35 -30.75
C ASN A 178 13.10 -22.13 -31.39
N PRO A 179 12.89 -21.01 -32.11
CA PRO A 179 11.64 -20.74 -32.81
C PRO A 179 11.30 -21.85 -33.81
N LEU A 180 9.99 -22.04 -34.07
CA LEU A 180 9.54 -22.96 -35.11
C LEU A 180 10.17 -22.55 -36.45
N ALA A 181 10.95 -23.45 -37.03
CA ALA A 181 11.63 -23.26 -38.29
C ALA A 181 11.24 -24.35 -39.30
N VAL A 182 11.09 -23.98 -40.56
CA VAL A 182 10.78 -24.89 -41.68
C VAL A 182 11.68 -24.59 -42.88
N LEU A 183 11.76 -25.53 -43.82
CA LEU A 183 12.52 -25.37 -45.06
C LEU A 183 11.70 -24.57 -46.10
N PRO A 184 12.35 -23.91 -47.07
CA PRO A 184 11.66 -23.05 -48.06
C PRO A 184 10.65 -23.80 -48.94
N GLU A 185 10.88 -25.09 -49.18
CA GLU A 185 9.99 -25.95 -49.98
C GLU A 185 8.83 -26.55 -49.17
N THR A 186 8.76 -26.32 -47.86
CA THR A 186 7.67 -26.85 -47.02
C THR A 186 6.32 -26.29 -47.50
N PRO A 187 5.32 -27.14 -47.80
CA PRO A 187 3.99 -26.69 -48.20
C PRO A 187 3.33 -25.81 -47.14
N LEU A 188 2.57 -24.80 -47.56
CA LEU A 188 1.83 -23.90 -46.66
C LEU A 188 0.96 -24.67 -45.65
N ARG A 189 0.29 -25.74 -46.09
CA ARG A 189 -0.49 -26.63 -45.22
C ARG A 189 0.34 -27.13 -44.03
N ASP A 190 1.52 -27.66 -44.30
CA ASP A 190 2.36 -28.32 -43.31
C ASP A 190 2.95 -27.29 -42.35
N ALA A 191 3.34 -26.13 -42.87
CA ALA A 191 3.78 -25.00 -42.05
C ALA A 191 2.68 -24.50 -41.11
N PHE A 192 1.44 -24.34 -41.59
CA PHE A 192 0.32 -23.90 -40.74
C PHE A 192 -0.07 -24.95 -39.71
N GLN A 193 0.01 -26.23 -40.08
CA GLN A 193 -0.20 -27.32 -39.14
C GLN A 193 0.88 -27.32 -38.05
N ALA A 194 2.15 -27.14 -38.41
CA ALA A 194 3.24 -27.01 -37.43
C ALA A 194 3.04 -25.78 -36.52
N MET A 195 2.64 -24.63 -37.07
CA MET A 195 2.31 -23.44 -36.27
C MET A 195 1.16 -23.70 -35.29
N SER A 196 0.12 -24.41 -35.73
CA SER A 196 -1.03 -24.76 -34.89
C SER A 196 -0.65 -25.75 -33.79
N GLN A 197 0.14 -26.77 -34.11
CA GLN A 197 0.59 -27.80 -33.16
C GLN A 197 1.54 -27.22 -32.10
N ALA A 198 2.46 -26.34 -32.51
CA ALA A 198 3.36 -25.64 -31.61
C ALA A 198 2.69 -24.46 -30.88
N ASN A 199 1.43 -24.14 -31.20
CA ASN A 199 0.69 -22.98 -30.69
C ASN A 199 1.44 -21.64 -30.85
N VAL A 200 2.14 -21.45 -31.97
CA VAL A 200 2.93 -20.24 -32.26
C VAL A 200 2.25 -19.33 -33.28
N GLY A 201 2.59 -18.04 -33.23
CA GLY A 201 2.05 -16.99 -34.11
C GLY A 201 2.85 -16.75 -35.39
N SER A 202 4.06 -17.32 -35.48
CA SER A 202 5.00 -17.13 -36.59
C SER A 202 5.83 -18.40 -36.82
N VAL A 203 6.33 -18.54 -38.05
CA VAL A 203 7.29 -19.57 -38.45
C VAL A 203 8.44 -18.90 -39.22
N VAL A 204 9.66 -19.32 -38.93
CA VAL A 204 10.87 -18.84 -39.63
C VAL A 204 11.21 -19.83 -40.74
N VAL A 205 11.52 -19.32 -41.92
CA VAL A 205 12.00 -20.13 -43.04
C VAL A 205 13.51 -20.08 -43.03
N VAL A 206 14.15 -21.24 -42.95
CA VAL A 206 15.62 -21.37 -42.85
C VAL A 206 16.19 -22.22 -43.98
N ASP A 207 17.46 -22.02 -44.31
CA ASP A 207 18.20 -22.88 -45.23
C ASP A 207 18.71 -24.17 -44.55
N GLY A 208 19.48 -24.97 -45.31
CA GLY A 208 20.08 -26.21 -44.80
C GLY A 208 21.14 -26.00 -43.69
N GLU A 209 21.64 -24.78 -43.51
CA GLU A 209 22.59 -24.39 -42.47
C GLU A 209 21.91 -23.64 -41.30
N GLN A 210 20.57 -23.68 -41.22
CA GLN A 210 19.75 -22.96 -40.22
C GLN A 210 19.83 -21.43 -40.31
N LYS A 211 20.26 -20.87 -41.44
CA LYS A 211 20.26 -19.41 -41.63
C LYS A 211 18.88 -18.92 -42.04
N PRO A 212 18.38 -17.83 -41.43
CA PRO A 212 17.05 -17.32 -41.73
C PRO A 212 16.96 -16.73 -43.15
N MET A 213 16.04 -17.28 -43.94
CA MET A 213 15.71 -16.81 -45.29
C MET A 213 14.44 -15.95 -45.33
N GLY A 214 13.50 -16.22 -44.41
CA GLY A 214 12.20 -15.56 -44.37
C GLY A 214 11.43 -15.76 -43.08
N ILE A 215 10.33 -15.03 -42.93
CA ILE A 215 9.38 -15.21 -41.83
C ILE A 215 7.94 -15.15 -42.35
N PHE A 216 7.08 -15.99 -41.81
CA PHE A 216 5.63 -15.94 -42.04
C PHE A 216 4.90 -15.84 -40.71
N THR A 217 3.92 -14.93 -40.62
CA THR A 217 3.14 -14.67 -39.41
C THR A 217 1.65 -14.88 -39.65
N ARG A 218 0.86 -15.08 -38.59
CA ARG A 218 -0.61 -15.21 -38.71
C ARG A 218 -1.27 -14.01 -39.40
N SER A 219 -0.70 -12.81 -39.29
CA SER A 219 -1.21 -11.62 -39.99
C SER A 219 -1.01 -11.69 -41.50
N ASP A 220 -0.03 -12.45 -41.99
CA ASP A 220 0.21 -12.61 -43.43
C ASP A 220 -0.82 -13.55 -44.08
N LEU A 221 -1.52 -14.39 -43.30
CA LEU A 221 -2.43 -15.42 -43.80
C LEU A 221 -3.56 -14.85 -44.64
N LEU A 222 -4.21 -13.78 -44.17
CA LEU A 222 -5.36 -13.21 -44.87
C LEU A 222 -4.93 -12.65 -46.24
N ASP A 223 -3.94 -11.76 -46.25
CA ASP A 223 -3.58 -11.03 -47.46
C ASP A 223 -2.77 -11.89 -48.44
N ARG A 224 -1.82 -12.68 -47.95
CA ARG A 224 -0.84 -13.38 -48.81
C ARG A 224 -1.24 -14.79 -49.22
N VAL A 225 -2.27 -15.34 -48.59
CA VAL A 225 -2.69 -16.73 -48.88
C VAL A 225 -4.16 -16.76 -49.24
N VAL A 226 -5.04 -16.22 -48.38
CA VAL A 226 -6.49 -16.27 -48.61
C VAL A 226 -6.89 -15.33 -49.75
N LEU A 227 -6.55 -14.05 -49.68
CA LEU A 227 -6.89 -13.05 -50.70
C LEU A 227 -6.06 -13.20 -51.98
N ALA A 228 -4.84 -13.74 -51.88
CA ALA A 228 -4.00 -14.08 -53.03
C ALA A 228 -4.37 -15.41 -53.69
N GLU A 229 -5.34 -16.15 -53.14
CA GLU A 229 -5.82 -17.45 -53.64
C GLU A 229 -4.68 -18.49 -53.83
N LEU A 230 -3.66 -18.46 -52.99
CA LEU A 230 -2.54 -19.42 -53.08
C LEU A 230 -2.99 -20.83 -52.64
N PRO A 231 -2.78 -21.87 -53.46
CA PRO A 231 -3.03 -23.24 -53.05
C PRO A 231 -2.21 -23.62 -51.81
N LEU A 232 -2.82 -24.37 -50.87
CA LEU A 232 -2.11 -24.80 -49.66
C LEU A 232 -0.94 -25.79 -49.92
N THR A 233 -0.82 -26.28 -51.16
CA THR A 233 0.31 -27.09 -51.64
C THR A 233 1.52 -26.26 -52.07
N THR A 234 1.36 -24.93 -52.21
CA THR A 234 2.45 -24.02 -52.57
C THR A 234 3.51 -23.99 -51.48
N ALA A 235 4.77 -23.79 -51.88
CA ALA A 235 5.91 -23.69 -50.97
C ALA A 235 5.83 -22.40 -50.13
N ILE A 236 6.17 -22.48 -48.83
CA ILE A 236 6.10 -21.34 -47.92
C ILE A 236 6.96 -20.15 -48.36
N ARG A 237 8.04 -20.40 -49.11
CA ARG A 237 8.89 -19.34 -49.67
C ARG A 237 8.14 -18.34 -50.55
N GLU A 238 7.00 -18.72 -51.12
CA GLU A 238 6.19 -17.85 -51.97
C GLU A 238 5.26 -16.92 -51.19
N ALA A 239 5.00 -17.21 -49.91
CA ALA A 239 4.15 -16.39 -49.05
C ALA A 239 4.91 -15.67 -47.93
N MET A 240 6.14 -16.09 -47.62
CA MET A 240 6.97 -15.49 -46.56
C MET A 240 7.41 -14.06 -46.87
N SER A 241 7.75 -13.30 -45.83
CA SER A 241 8.54 -12.07 -45.98
C SER A 241 10.01 -12.46 -46.13
N PRO A 242 10.68 -12.15 -47.25
CA PRO A 242 12.09 -12.48 -47.44
C PRO A 242 12.99 -11.54 -46.64
N SER A 243 14.22 -11.98 -46.35
CA SER A 243 15.28 -11.19 -45.70
C SER A 243 14.83 -10.51 -44.39
N PRO A 244 14.35 -11.30 -43.41
CA PRO A 244 13.88 -10.76 -42.14
C PRO A 244 15.04 -10.16 -41.34
N THR A 245 14.75 -9.07 -40.64
CA THR A 245 15.73 -8.38 -39.81
C THR A 245 16.20 -9.26 -38.68
N SER A 246 17.52 -9.42 -38.60
CA SER A 246 18.18 -10.26 -37.59
C SER A 246 19.16 -9.45 -36.77
N LEU A 247 19.17 -9.68 -35.46
CA LEU A 247 20.17 -9.15 -34.54
C LEU A 247 20.97 -10.29 -33.91
N ASN A 248 22.21 -10.01 -33.53
CA ASN A 248 23.03 -10.96 -32.79
C ASN A 248 22.47 -11.16 -31.36
N GLU A 249 22.65 -12.35 -30.78
CA GLU A 249 22.21 -12.69 -29.42
C GLU A 249 22.73 -11.75 -28.30
N HIS A 250 23.85 -11.07 -28.53
CA HIS A 250 24.43 -10.08 -27.61
C HIS A 250 23.87 -8.66 -27.79
N ALA A 251 23.07 -8.41 -28.84
CA ALA A 251 22.37 -7.14 -29.00
C ALA A 251 21.36 -6.95 -27.86
N THR A 252 20.91 -5.72 -27.64
CA THR A 252 20.04 -5.38 -26.50
C THR A 252 18.56 -5.35 -26.90
N ALA A 253 17.68 -5.42 -25.90
CA ALA A 253 16.24 -5.18 -26.10
C ALA A 253 15.96 -3.82 -26.75
N TYR A 254 16.76 -2.79 -26.41
CA TYR A 254 16.72 -1.48 -27.07
C TYR A 254 17.03 -1.57 -28.56
N ASP A 255 18.07 -2.32 -28.95
CA ASP A 255 18.43 -2.51 -30.37
C ASP A 255 17.30 -3.18 -31.15
N ALA A 256 16.63 -4.17 -30.56
CA ALA A 256 15.46 -4.79 -31.16
C ALA A 256 14.27 -3.82 -31.30
N MET A 257 13.98 -3.02 -30.27
CA MET A 257 12.94 -1.98 -30.35
C MET A 257 13.25 -0.95 -31.43
N LEU A 258 14.51 -0.53 -31.54
CA LEU A 258 14.97 0.43 -32.53
C LEU A 258 14.84 -0.13 -33.95
N ALA A 259 15.19 -1.41 -34.16
CA ALA A 259 15.02 -2.10 -35.43
C ALA A 259 13.54 -2.18 -35.83
N MET A 260 12.66 -2.57 -34.90
CA MET A 260 11.21 -2.62 -35.12
C MET A 260 10.63 -1.27 -35.53
N ALA A 261 11.02 -0.20 -34.82
CA ALA A 261 10.54 1.16 -35.09
C ALA A 261 11.05 1.72 -36.42
N LYS A 262 12.33 1.48 -36.75
CA LYS A 262 12.94 1.96 -38.00
C LYS A 262 12.37 1.28 -39.23
N GLU A 263 12.09 -0.02 -39.13
CA GLU A 263 11.76 -0.86 -40.28
C GLU A 263 10.26 -1.19 -40.36
N GLY A 264 9.47 -0.77 -39.37
CA GLY A 264 8.02 -1.00 -39.34
C GLY A 264 7.64 -2.47 -39.16
N ILE A 265 8.51 -3.25 -38.52
CA ILE A 265 8.36 -4.70 -38.32
C ILE A 265 8.00 -5.03 -36.88
N ARG A 266 7.36 -6.19 -36.67
CA ARG A 266 6.90 -6.64 -35.33
C ARG A 266 7.66 -7.83 -34.77
N HIS A 267 8.62 -8.36 -35.53
CA HIS A 267 9.45 -9.49 -35.12
C HIS A 267 10.88 -9.23 -35.57
N VAL A 268 11.84 -9.54 -34.70
CA VAL A 268 13.28 -9.51 -34.97
C VAL A 268 13.81 -10.91 -34.70
N LEU A 269 14.53 -11.47 -35.66
CA LEU A 269 15.18 -12.76 -35.49
C LEU A 269 16.47 -12.59 -34.69
N ILE A 270 16.80 -13.58 -33.87
CA ILE A 270 18.06 -13.64 -33.15
C ILE A 270 18.94 -14.68 -33.83
N THR A 271 20.18 -14.31 -34.13
CA THR A 271 21.18 -15.22 -34.68
C THR A 271 22.38 -15.37 -33.74
N ASP A 272 22.97 -16.56 -33.75
CA ASP A 272 24.24 -16.82 -33.08
C ASP A 272 25.43 -16.18 -33.83
N HIS A 273 26.65 -16.45 -33.37
CA HIS A 273 27.88 -15.98 -34.01
C HIS A 273 28.13 -16.56 -35.42
N ALA A 274 27.55 -17.71 -35.75
CA ALA A 274 27.65 -18.34 -37.07
C ALA A 274 26.56 -17.86 -38.04
N GLY A 275 25.62 -17.02 -37.57
CA GLY A 275 24.49 -16.53 -38.35
C GLY A 275 23.31 -17.49 -38.40
N ALA A 276 23.34 -18.58 -37.62
CA ALA A 276 22.24 -19.52 -37.51
C ALA A 276 21.15 -18.96 -36.59
N LEU A 277 19.90 -19.29 -36.88
CA LEU A 277 18.75 -18.87 -36.09
C LEU A 277 18.81 -19.47 -34.68
N SER A 278 18.90 -18.61 -33.66
CA SER A 278 18.92 -19.01 -32.25
C SER A 278 17.64 -18.61 -31.49
N GLY A 279 16.92 -17.60 -31.99
CA GLY A 279 15.73 -17.06 -31.30
C GLY A 279 14.86 -16.16 -32.17
N ILE A 280 13.73 -15.75 -31.60
CA ILE A 280 12.87 -14.69 -32.16
C ILE A 280 12.32 -13.83 -31.03
N VAL A 281 12.31 -12.52 -31.25
CA VAL A 281 11.68 -11.53 -30.36
C VAL A 281 10.57 -10.82 -31.11
N SER A 282 9.36 -10.87 -30.56
CA SER A 282 8.23 -10.08 -31.05
C SER A 282 8.10 -8.75 -30.31
N GLU A 283 7.40 -7.81 -30.93
CA GLU A 283 7.00 -6.54 -30.31
C GLU A 283 6.27 -6.78 -28.98
N ARG A 284 5.45 -7.84 -28.90
CA ARG A 284 4.79 -8.27 -27.66
C ARG A 284 5.79 -8.69 -26.58
N ASP A 285 6.87 -9.37 -26.94
CA ASP A 285 7.89 -9.81 -25.98
C ASP A 285 8.66 -8.61 -25.40
N LEU A 286 8.96 -7.61 -26.23
CA LEU A 286 9.57 -6.35 -25.79
C LEU A 286 8.63 -5.52 -24.91
N PHE A 287 7.33 -5.50 -25.23
CA PHE A 287 6.34 -4.84 -24.36
C PHE A 287 6.07 -5.62 -23.07
N ALA A 288 6.19 -6.94 -23.07
CA ALA A 288 6.10 -7.75 -21.84
C ALA A 288 7.27 -7.45 -20.88
N LEU A 289 8.46 -7.14 -21.39
CA LEU A 289 9.60 -6.66 -20.59
C LEU A 289 9.38 -5.28 -19.96
N GLN A 290 8.56 -4.43 -20.59
CA GLN A 290 8.21 -3.11 -20.07
C GLN A 290 6.96 -3.14 -19.18
N ARG A 291 6.13 -4.17 -19.29
CA ARG A 291 4.88 -4.34 -18.57
C ARG A 291 4.61 -5.82 -18.34
N VAL A 292 5.00 -6.33 -17.18
CA VAL A 292 4.26 -7.46 -16.61
C VAL A 292 2.83 -6.96 -16.39
N GLY A 293 1.95 -7.21 -17.36
CA GLY A 293 0.58 -6.72 -17.30
C GLY A 293 -0.20 -7.50 -16.25
N LEU A 294 -1.02 -6.81 -15.45
CA LEU A 294 -1.94 -7.41 -14.47
C LEU A 294 -2.70 -8.61 -15.05
N ARG A 295 -3.17 -8.51 -16.29
CA ARG A 295 -3.87 -9.58 -16.99
C ARG A 295 -3.00 -10.82 -17.20
N GLN A 296 -1.73 -10.64 -17.55
CA GLN A 296 -0.80 -11.74 -17.78
C GLN A 296 -0.50 -12.46 -16.47
N ILE A 297 -0.21 -11.73 -15.37
CA ILE A 297 0.00 -12.36 -14.05
C ILE A 297 -1.22 -13.18 -13.66
N ARG A 298 -2.42 -12.59 -13.75
CA ARG A 298 -3.64 -13.29 -13.36
C ARG A 298 -3.87 -14.55 -14.21
N GLN A 299 -3.63 -14.48 -15.52
CA GLN A 299 -3.71 -15.65 -16.40
C GLN A 299 -2.67 -16.71 -16.06
N THR A 300 -1.43 -16.32 -15.74
CA THR A 300 -0.38 -17.25 -15.30
C THR A 300 -0.77 -17.94 -13.99
N ILE A 301 -1.34 -17.21 -13.02
CA ILE A 301 -1.85 -17.79 -11.78
C ILE A 301 -2.96 -18.79 -12.06
N GLU A 302 -3.98 -18.40 -12.84
CA GLU A 302 -5.13 -19.25 -13.14
C GLU A 302 -4.75 -20.53 -13.90
N ALA A 303 -3.77 -20.43 -14.81
CA ALA A 303 -3.31 -21.55 -15.63
C ALA A 303 -2.17 -22.39 -15.01
N ALA A 304 -1.68 -22.02 -13.82
CA ALA A 304 -0.54 -22.72 -13.20
C ALA A 304 -0.87 -24.20 -12.93
N PRO A 305 -0.12 -25.16 -13.47
CA PRO A 305 -0.44 -26.59 -13.33
C PRO A 305 -0.04 -27.18 -11.97
N ASP A 306 0.85 -26.50 -11.23
CA ASP A 306 1.41 -26.97 -9.97
C ASP A 306 1.89 -25.81 -9.07
N VAL A 307 2.32 -26.15 -7.86
CA VAL A 307 2.81 -25.20 -6.85
C VAL A 307 4.13 -24.55 -7.28
N ASP A 308 4.97 -25.23 -8.05
CA ASP A 308 6.24 -24.69 -8.52
C ASP A 308 6.04 -23.55 -9.53
N ALA A 309 5.09 -23.70 -10.46
CA ALA A 309 4.70 -22.62 -11.37
C ALA A 309 4.15 -21.39 -10.63
N LEU A 310 3.49 -21.59 -9.49
CA LEU A 310 2.97 -20.49 -8.65
C LEU A 310 4.07 -19.70 -7.94
N LYS A 311 5.25 -20.30 -7.68
CA LYS A 311 6.40 -19.57 -7.10
C LYS A 311 6.84 -18.42 -7.99
N THR A 312 6.90 -18.66 -9.30
CA THR A 312 7.23 -17.63 -10.30
C THR A 312 6.18 -16.55 -10.33
N ALA A 313 4.89 -16.91 -10.35
CA ALA A 313 3.80 -15.94 -10.33
C ALA A 313 3.82 -15.07 -9.07
N ALA A 314 4.13 -15.62 -7.89
CA ALA A 314 4.28 -14.87 -6.65
C ALA A 314 5.47 -13.90 -6.68
N ALA A 315 6.55 -14.22 -7.40
CA ALA A 315 7.65 -13.28 -7.64
C ALA A 315 7.20 -12.13 -8.57
N ASP A 316 6.46 -12.44 -9.64
CA ASP A 316 5.93 -11.44 -10.58
C ASP A 316 4.98 -10.45 -9.91
N VAL A 317 4.11 -10.94 -9.00
CA VAL A 317 3.20 -10.09 -8.19
C VAL A 317 3.99 -9.06 -7.39
N ARG A 318 5.09 -9.49 -6.74
CA ARG A 318 5.96 -8.60 -5.95
C ARG A 318 6.62 -7.56 -6.84
N GLN A 319 7.16 -7.97 -7.99
CA GLN A 319 7.82 -7.06 -8.93
C GLN A 319 6.84 -6.02 -9.51
N LEU A 320 5.63 -6.43 -9.89
CA LEU A 320 4.63 -5.50 -10.40
C LEU A 320 4.17 -4.50 -9.32
N SER A 321 3.95 -4.99 -8.11
CA SER A 321 3.57 -4.16 -6.96
C SER A 321 4.64 -3.12 -6.64
N PHE A 322 5.93 -3.47 -6.80
CA PHE A 322 7.01 -2.49 -6.73
C PHE A 322 6.93 -1.44 -7.83
N ASN A 323 6.77 -1.86 -9.09
CA ASN A 323 6.69 -0.92 -10.22
C ASN A 323 5.54 0.09 -10.01
N MET A 324 4.43 -0.35 -9.43
CA MET A 324 3.30 0.52 -9.06
C MET A 324 3.69 1.51 -7.95
N LEU A 325 4.40 1.06 -6.90
CA LEU A 325 4.91 1.95 -5.85
C LEU A 325 5.86 3.00 -6.43
N ALA A 326 6.78 2.59 -7.30
CA ALA A 326 7.74 3.46 -7.99
C ALA A 326 7.06 4.52 -8.88
N GLN A 327 5.90 4.17 -9.47
CA GLN A 327 5.05 5.09 -10.23
C GLN A 327 4.22 6.03 -9.33
N GLY A 328 4.34 5.93 -8.00
CA GLY A 328 3.65 6.76 -7.02
C GLY A 328 2.18 6.41 -6.83
N ILE A 329 1.78 5.17 -7.14
CA ILE A 329 0.45 4.65 -6.77
C ILE A 329 0.29 4.72 -5.24
N GLY A 330 -0.87 5.19 -4.79
CA GLY A 330 -1.18 5.32 -3.36
C GLY A 330 -1.20 3.97 -2.62
N ALA A 331 -0.88 4.00 -1.33
CA ALA A 331 -0.80 2.79 -0.50
C ALA A 331 -2.11 2.00 -0.46
N GLU A 332 -3.27 2.66 -0.38
CA GLU A 332 -4.59 2.00 -0.42
C GLU A 332 -4.77 1.15 -1.67
N GLN A 333 -4.51 1.75 -2.85
CA GLN A 333 -4.67 1.05 -4.13
C GLN A 333 -3.65 -0.09 -4.25
N LEU A 334 -2.43 0.13 -3.76
CA LEU A 334 -1.38 -0.88 -3.81
C LEU A 334 -1.65 -2.07 -2.89
N THR A 335 -2.11 -1.87 -1.66
CA THR A 335 -2.42 -3.00 -0.76
C THR A 335 -3.64 -3.79 -1.25
N GLN A 336 -4.66 -3.11 -1.78
CA GLN A 336 -5.80 -3.79 -2.41
C GLN A 336 -5.36 -4.64 -3.61
N PHE A 337 -4.43 -4.10 -4.40
CA PHE A 337 -3.86 -4.81 -5.55
C PHE A 337 -3.07 -6.05 -5.14
N ILE A 338 -2.17 -5.89 -4.17
CA ILE A 338 -1.39 -7.01 -3.59
C ILE A 338 -2.33 -8.08 -3.06
N SER A 339 -3.33 -7.69 -2.25
CA SER A 339 -4.31 -8.62 -1.70
C SER A 339 -5.10 -9.35 -2.79
N ALA A 340 -5.55 -8.67 -3.84
CA ALA A 340 -6.31 -9.31 -4.91
C ALA A 340 -5.49 -10.37 -5.68
N LEU A 341 -4.18 -10.15 -5.86
CA LEU A 341 -3.30 -11.11 -6.52
C LEU A 341 -2.87 -12.25 -5.59
N ASN A 342 -2.61 -11.96 -4.32
CA ASN A 342 -2.34 -12.97 -3.30
C ASN A 342 -3.55 -13.89 -3.10
N ASP A 343 -4.76 -13.33 -3.04
CA ASP A 343 -6.00 -14.08 -3.06
C ASP A 343 -6.10 -15.04 -4.26
N ALA A 344 -5.71 -14.58 -5.44
CA ALA A 344 -5.74 -15.41 -6.65
C ALA A 344 -4.73 -16.58 -6.55
N LEU A 345 -3.54 -16.31 -6.01
CA LEU A 345 -2.55 -17.36 -5.68
C LEU A 345 -3.14 -18.36 -4.69
N THR A 346 -3.71 -17.89 -3.57
CA THR A 346 -4.34 -18.74 -2.54
C THR A 346 -5.46 -19.59 -3.13
N ARG A 347 -6.34 -19.00 -3.95
CA ARG A 347 -7.41 -19.75 -4.65
C ARG A 347 -6.86 -20.82 -5.58
N ARG A 348 -5.77 -20.54 -6.32
CA ARG A 348 -5.16 -21.55 -7.19
C ARG A 348 -4.51 -22.66 -6.38
N VAL A 349 -3.81 -22.34 -5.29
CA VAL A 349 -3.26 -23.34 -4.36
C VAL A 349 -4.37 -24.25 -3.83
N LEU A 350 -5.50 -23.68 -3.40
CA LEU A 350 -6.67 -24.44 -2.95
C LEU A 350 -7.18 -25.37 -4.05
N GLN A 351 -7.35 -24.90 -5.28
CA GLN A 351 -7.80 -25.70 -6.42
C GLN A 351 -6.86 -26.88 -6.72
N LEU A 352 -5.54 -26.63 -6.76
CA LEU A 352 -4.54 -27.68 -7.03
C LEU A 352 -4.54 -28.77 -5.95
N ASN A 353 -4.71 -28.38 -4.69
CA ASN A 353 -4.80 -29.35 -3.60
C ASN A 353 -6.15 -30.10 -3.64
N LEU A 354 -7.24 -29.46 -4.04
CA LEU A 354 -8.57 -30.11 -4.17
C LEU A 354 -8.60 -31.25 -5.19
N GLU A 355 -7.68 -31.31 -6.16
CA GLU A 355 -7.59 -32.45 -7.07
C GLU A 355 -7.32 -33.78 -6.34
N ARG A 356 -6.82 -33.73 -5.10
CA ARG A 356 -6.52 -34.90 -4.26
C ARG A 356 -7.53 -35.10 -3.12
N HIS A 357 -8.48 -34.19 -2.95
CA HIS A 357 -9.45 -34.19 -1.85
C HIS A 357 -10.86 -33.93 -2.38
N ASP A 358 -11.78 -34.87 -2.20
CA ASP A 358 -13.17 -34.69 -2.58
C ASP A 358 -14.01 -34.14 -1.43
N PHE A 359 -14.61 -32.96 -1.64
CA PHE A 359 -15.58 -32.33 -0.74
C PHE A 359 -16.94 -32.09 -1.42
N SER A 360 -17.25 -32.85 -2.47
CA SER A 360 -18.53 -32.78 -3.14
C SER A 360 -19.69 -32.99 -2.16
N GLY A 361 -20.68 -32.10 -2.20
CA GLY A 361 -21.84 -32.15 -1.30
C GLY A 361 -21.58 -31.65 0.14
N ILE A 362 -20.36 -31.17 0.44
CA ILE A 362 -20.02 -30.54 1.71
C ILE A 362 -19.97 -29.03 1.52
N ASP A 363 -20.78 -28.30 2.29
CA ASP A 363 -20.70 -26.84 2.34
C ASP A 363 -19.56 -26.43 3.27
N TRP A 364 -18.49 -25.87 2.71
CA TRP A 364 -17.34 -25.35 3.45
C TRP A 364 -16.80 -24.08 2.80
N CYS A 365 -16.08 -23.27 3.57
CA CYS A 365 -15.46 -22.04 3.09
C CYS A 365 -14.09 -21.83 3.75
N TRP A 366 -13.10 -21.52 2.93
CA TRP A 366 -11.80 -21.03 3.37
C TRP A 366 -11.90 -19.56 3.75
N LEU A 367 -11.45 -19.22 4.96
CA LEU A 367 -11.44 -17.89 5.52
C LEU A 367 -10.01 -17.36 5.55
N ALA A 368 -9.83 -16.10 5.19
CA ALA A 368 -8.65 -15.31 5.54
C ALA A 368 -8.94 -14.47 6.78
N PHE A 369 -7.93 -14.23 7.62
CA PHE A 369 -8.01 -13.36 8.79
C PHE A 369 -6.97 -12.22 8.69
N GLY A 370 -6.93 -11.35 9.70
CA GLY A 370 -5.88 -10.34 9.79
C GLY A 370 -5.81 -9.43 8.56
N SER A 371 -4.61 -9.11 8.09
CA SER A 371 -4.41 -8.23 6.92
C SER A 371 -4.97 -8.78 5.62
N GLU A 372 -4.95 -10.10 5.42
CA GLU A 372 -5.55 -10.73 4.23
C GLU A 372 -7.08 -10.59 4.26
N GLY A 373 -7.69 -10.80 5.43
CA GLY A 373 -9.12 -10.61 5.62
C GLY A 373 -9.58 -9.15 5.54
N ARG A 374 -8.68 -8.17 5.69
CA ARG A 374 -8.95 -6.73 5.51
C ARG A 374 -8.63 -6.17 4.12
N ASP A 375 -8.11 -6.97 3.18
CA ASP A 375 -7.57 -6.51 1.89
C ASP A 375 -6.43 -5.48 2.05
N GLU A 376 -5.54 -5.73 3.00
CA GLU A 376 -4.47 -4.82 3.44
C GLU A 376 -3.09 -5.49 3.49
N GLN A 377 -2.89 -6.56 2.72
CA GLN A 377 -1.58 -7.23 2.67
C GLN A 377 -0.51 -6.31 2.06
N THR A 378 0.70 -6.46 2.57
CA THR A 378 1.90 -5.77 2.06
C THR A 378 2.86 -6.81 1.48
N PHE A 379 4.07 -6.41 1.08
CA PHE A 379 5.10 -7.33 0.53
C PHE A 379 5.52 -8.44 1.51
N SER A 380 5.29 -8.22 2.79
CA SER A 380 5.68 -9.08 3.90
C SER A 380 4.41 -9.50 4.64
N THR A 381 3.87 -10.65 4.27
CA THR A 381 2.66 -11.24 4.88
C THR A 381 2.91 -12.71 5.17
N ASP A 382 2.52 -13.14 6.36
CA ASP A 382 2.28 -14.52 6.72
C ASP A 382 0.88 -14.94 6.26
N GLN A 383 0.56 -16.22 6.49
CA GLN A 383 -0.75 -16.79 6.22
C GLN A 383 -1.60 -16.84 7.50
N ASP A 384 -2.72 -16.12 7.51
CA ASP A 384 -3.69 -16.17 8.60
C ASP A 384 -5.02 -16.69 8.04
N ASN A 385 -5.35 -17.96 8.27
CA ASN A 385 -6.52 -18.59 7.65
C ASN A 385 -7.23 -19.63 8.53
N GLY A 386 -8.45 -19.99 8.12
CA GLY A 386 -9.32 -20.94 8.80
C GLY A 386 -10.35 -21.56 7.87
N ILE A 387 -11.11 -22.53 8.38
CA ILE A 387 -12.22 -23.17 7.65
C ILE A 387 -13.49 -23.04 8.49
N VAL A 388 -14.58 -22.64 7.81
CA VAL A 388 -15.94 -22.84 8.30
C VAL A 388 -16.63 -23.91 7.46
N PHE A 389 -17.34 -24.84 8.08
CA PHE A 389 -18.10 -25.88 7.35
C PHE A 389 -19.46 -26.19 7.97
N GLN A 390 -20.30 -26.90 7.23
CA GLN A 390 -21.51 -27.54 7.74
C GLN A 390 -21.38 -29.04 7.63
N VAL A 391 -21.95 -29.75 8.60
CA VAL A 391 -21.99 -31.21 8.62
C VAL A 391 -23.22 -31.67 7.84
N PRO A 392 -23.08 -32.37 6.71
CA PRO A 392 -24.22 -32.91 5.98
C PRO A 392 -25.01 -33.92 6.83
N PRO A 393 -26.32 -34.10 6.60
CA PRO A 393 -27.09 -35.12 7.29
C PRO A 393 -26.49 -36.52 7.11
N GLY A 394 -26.22 -37.21 8.23
CA GLY A 394 -25.68 -38.57 8.22
C GLY A 394 -24.15 -38.69 8.12
N GLU A 395 -23.43 -37.58 7.97
CA GLU A 395 -21.96 -37.52 8.07
C GLU A 395 -21.50 -37.38 9.53
N ASP A 396 -20.34 -37.96 9.84
CA ASP A 396 -19.70 -37.78 11.14
C ASP A 396 -18.83 -36.51 11.16
N GLN A 397 -19.08 -35.63 12.13
CA GLN A 397 -18.37 -34.35 12.24
C GLN A 397 -16.86 -34.54 12.45
N ALA A 398 -16.44 -35.53 13.23
CA ALA A 398 -15.03 -35.73 13.57
C ALA A 398 -14.24 -36.26 12.36
N GLU A 399 -14.80 -37.21 11.61
CA GLU A 399 -14.20 -37.71 10.38
C GLU A 399 -14.15 -36.65 9.27
N LEU A 400 -15.22 -35.85 9.11
CA LEU A 400 -15.22 -34.74 8.17
C LEU A 400 -14.15 -33.70 8.54
N LYS A 401 -14.06 -33.32 9.81
CA LYS A 401 -13.05 -32.39 10.32
C LYS A 401 -11.64 -32.91 10.07
N LYS A 402 -11.39 -34.21 10.28
CA LYS A 402 -10.09 -34.85 10.01
C LYS A 402 -9.69 -34.75 8.54
N ARG A 403 -10.63 -34.97 7.61
CA ARG A 403 -10.40 -34.78 6.16
C ARG A 403 -10.06 -33.32 5.82
N LEU A 404 -10.83 -32.38 6.35
CA LEU A 404 -10.58 -30.94 6.16
C LEU A 404 -9.23 -30.50 6.72
N LEU A 405 -8.80 -31.02 7.87
CA LEU A 405 -7.50 -30.72 8.47
C LEU A 405 -6.34 -31.27 7.63
N ALA A 406 -6.47 -32.48 7.07
CA ALA A 406 -5.47 -33.05 6.18
C ALA A 406 -5.31 -32.18 4.91
N PHE A 407 -6.41 -31.79 4.28
CA PHE A 407 -6.42 -30.85 3.17
C PHE A 407 -5.79 -29.50 3.53
N ALA A 408 -6.21 -28.90 4.64
CA ALA A 408 -5.70 -27.62 5.09
C ALA A 408 -4.18 -27.64 5.32
N LEU A 409 -3.65 -28.71 5.92
CA LEU A 409 -2.22 -28.88 6.12
C LEU A 409 -1.43 -28.89 4.80
N GLU A 410 -1.94 -29.53 3.76
CA GLU A 410 -1.31 -29.54 2.43
C GLU A 410 -1.35 -28.16 1.77
N VAL A 411 -2.48 -27.45 1.90
CA VAL A 411 -2.63 -26.07 1.43
C VAL A 411 -1.68 -25.13 2.16
N ASN A 412 -1.62 -25.18 3.49
CA ASN A 412 -0.75 -24.31 4.30
C ASN A 412 0.74 -24.53 3.95
N LYS A 413 1.15 -25.78 3.72
CA LYS A 413 2.50 -26.12 3.22
C LYS A 413 2.76 -25.62 1.79
N SER A 414 1.76 -25.68 0.92
CA SER A 414 1.87 -25.18 -0.46
C SER A 414 2.00 -23.65 -0.49
N LEU A 415 1.27 -22.94 0.38
CA LEU A 415 1.38 -21.50 0.57
C LEU A 415 2.78 -21.10 1.06
N ASP A 416 3.33 -21.83 2.03
CA ASP A 416 4.70 -21.63 2.55
C ASP A 416 5.74 -21.77 1.41
N GLN A 417 5.58 -22.79 0.55
CA GLN A 417 6.47 -23.01 -0.58
C GLN A 417 6.48 -21.85 -1.59
N ILE A 418 5.36 -21.13 -1.78
CA ILE A 418 5.25 -20.01 -2.72
C ILE A 418 5.55 -18.64 -2.08
N GLY A 419 5.99 -18.64 -0.82
CA GLY A 419 6.49 -17.44 -0.13
C GLY A 419 5.52 -16.82 0.88
N PHE A 420 4.47 -17.52 1.30
CA PHE A 420 3.59 -17.15 2.41
C PHE A 420 3.96 -17.95 3.67
N PRO A 421 4.93 -17.49 4.48
CA PRO A 421 5.48 -18.27 5.58
C PRO A 421 4.40 -18.70 6.58
N LEU A 422 4.57 -19.89 7.16
CA LEU A 422 3.71 -20.38 8.25
C LEU A 422 3.59 -19.34 9.38
N CYS A 423 2.37 -19.13 9.87
CA CYS A 423 2.11 -18.16 10.93
C CYS A 423 2.70 -18.63 12.26
N LYS A 424 3.51 -17.77 12.90
CA LYS A 424 4.11 -18.06 14.21
C LYS A 424 3.09 -18.21 15.33
N GLY A 425 1.91 -17.60 15.18
CA GLY A 425 0.78 -17.70 16.10
C GLY A 425 -0.11 -18.92 15.85
N ASP A 426 0.23 -19.78 14.89
CA ASP A 426 -0.55 -20.96 14.51
C ASP A 426 -2.01 -20.65 14.12
N ILE A 427 -2.22 -19.48 13.49
CA ILE A 427 -3.51 -19.00 12.95
C ILE A 427 -3.68 -19.58 11.54
N MET A 428 -3.79 -20.90 11.45
CA MET A 428 -3.87 -21.61 10.17
C MET A 428 -5.01 -22.62 10.18
N ALA A 429 -5.62 -22.86 9.02
CA ALA A 429 -6.73 -23.79 8.85
C ALA A 429 -6.37 -25.24 9.23
N SER A 430 -5.08 -25.60 9.19
CA SER A 430 -4.57 -26.88 9.68
C SER A 430 -4.63 -27.03 11.21
N ASN A 431 -4.83 -25.95 11.95
CA ASN A 431 -5.05 -25.99 13.39
C ASN A 431 -6.52 -26.34 13.67
N PRO A 432 -6.80 -27.43 14.44
CA PRO A 432 -8.17 -27.83 14.79
C PRO A 432 -9.02 -26.75 15.48
N GLN A 433 -8.41 -25.73 16.08
CA GLN A 433 -9.12 -24.59 16.67
C GLN A 433 -9.75 -23.68 15.61
N TRP A 434 -9.20 -23.65 14.39
CA TRP A 434 -9.63 -22.75 13.31
C TRP A 434 -10.30 -23.48 12.14
N CYS A 435 -10.52 -24.79 12.27
CA CYS A 435 -11.34 -25.61 11.38
C CYS A 435 -12.60 -26.05 12.13
N LEU A 436 -13.68 -25.30 11.96
CA LEU A 436 -14.88 -25.41 12.80
C LEU A 436 -16.16 -25.37 11.99
N THR A 437 -17.21 -25.95 12.56
CA THR A 437 -18.56 -25.80 12.03
C THR A 437 -19.05 -24.35 12.15
N LEU A 438 -20.07 -23.98 11.37
CA LEU A 438 -20.71 -22.68 11.46
C LEU A 438 -21.18 -22.36 12.89
N ASP A 439 -21.79 -23.32 13.57
CA ASP A 439 -22.29 -23.13 14.93
C ASP A 439 -21.16 -22.99 15.96
N GLU A 440 -20.09 -23.77 15.84
CA GLU A 440 -18.90 -23.63 16.69
C GLU A 440 -18.26 -22.23 16.54
N TRP A 441 -18.12 -21.73 15.32
CA TRP A 441 -17.63 -20.36 15.07
C TRP A 441 -18.54 -19.29 15.70
N ARG A 442 -19.86 -19.41 15.54
CA ARG A 442 -20.83 -18.48 16.14
C ARG A 442 -20.77 -18.52 17.66
N ASN A 443 -20.62 -19.70 18.25
CA ASN A 443 -20.47 -19.87 19.69
C ASN A 443 -19.17 -19.24 20.19
N GLN A 444 -18.03 -19.48 19.51
CA GLN A 444 -16.76 -18.83 19.86
C GLN A 444 -16.85 -17.30 19.85
N PHE A 445 -17.42 -16.72 18.79
CA PHE A 445 -17.58 -15.27 18.73
C PHE A 445 -18.50 -14.74 19.84
N THR A 446 -19.57 -15.47 20.15
CA THR A 446 -20.48 -15.12 21.25
C THR A 446 -19.75 -15.14 22.59
N GLU A 447 -18.91 -16.14 22.82
CA GLU A 447 -18.14 -16.29 24.06
C GLU A 447 -17.13 -15.16 24.21
N TRP A 448 -16.34 -14.87 23.18
CA TRP A 448 -15.38 -13.74 23.23
C TRP A 448 -16.05 -12.39 23.47
N ILE A 449 -17.29 -12.22 23.02
CA ILE A 449 -18.07 -11.00 23.27
C ILE A 449 -18.63 -10.96 24.69
N ARG A 450 -19.10 -12.11 25.22
CA ARG A 450 -19.69 -12.17 26.57
C ARG A 450 -18.65 -12.12 27.67
N VAL A 451 -17.47 -12.72 27.44
CA VAL A 451 -16.37 -12.85 28.41
C VAL A 451 -15.11 -12.23 27.78
N PRO A 452 -14.98 -10.89 27.79
CA PRO A 452 -13.88 -10.17 27.12
C PRO A 452 -12.58 -10.18 27.93
N GLU A 453 -12.09 -11.37 28.26
CA GLU A 453 -10.77 -11.58 28.87
C GLU A 453 -9.64 -11.33 27.85
N PRO A 454 -8.38 -11.14 28.30
CA PRO A 454 -7.27 -10.76 27.41
C PRO A 454 -7.10 -11.66 26.17
N VAL A 455 -7.26 -12.98 26.31
CA VAL A 455 -7.18 -13.93 25.18
C VAL A 455 -8.35 -13.74 24.21
N ALA A 456 -9.57 -13.51 24.73
CA ALA A 456 -10.74 -13.24 23.90
C ALA A 456 -10.59 -11.92 23.11
N LEU A 457 -10.03 -10.88 23.73
CA LEU A 457 -9.76 -9.60 23.07
C LEU A 457 -8.66 -9.72 22.00
N LEU A 458 -7.61 -10.49 22.27
CA LEU A 458 -6.59 -10.83 21.28
C LEU A 458 -7.23 -11.56 20.09
N ASN A 459 -8.02 -12.61 20.35
CA ASN A 459 -8.72 -13.36 19.31
C ASN A 459 -9.70 -12.47 18.52
N ALA A 460 -10.47 -11.63 19.18
CA ALA A 460 -11.36 -10.67 18.53
C ALA A 460 -10.59 -9.69 17.62
N SER A 461 -9.37 -9.28 18.00
CA SER A 461 -8.53 -8.42 17.16
C SER A 461 -7.98 -9.09 15.90
N ILE A 462 -8.04 -10.42 15.82
CA ILE A 462 -7.52 -11.22 14.69
C ILE A 462 -8.69 -11.78 13.87
N PHE A 463 -9.54 -12.58 14.50
CA PHE A 463 -10.56 -13.39 13.84
C PHE A 463 -11.77 -12.55 13.42
N PHE A 464 -12.08 -11.42 14.05
CA PHE A 464 -13.19 -10.57 13.56
C PHE A 464 -12.86 -9.88 12.23
N ASP A 465 -11.63 -9.95 11.77
CA ASP A 465 -11.25 -9.53 10.42
C ASP A 465 -11.32 -10.67 9.41
N PHE A 466 -12.29 -11.59 9.54
CA PHE A 466 -12.42 -12.70 8.59
C PHE A 466 -12.99 -12.30 7.21
N ARG A 467 -12.53 -12.92 6.13
CA ARG A 467 -13.11 -12.76 4.78
C ARG A 467 -13.16 -14.10 4.06
N PRO A 468 -14.26 -14.44 3.38
CA PRO A 468 -14.32 -15.66 2.58
C PRO A 468 -13.42 -15.54 1.35
N LEU A 469 -12.58 -16.55 1.10
CA LEU A 469 -11.70 -16.62 -0.07
C LEU A 469 -12.15 -17.65 -1.11
N TYR A 470 -12.61 -18.82 -0.66
CA TYR A 470 -12.98 -19.94 -1.52
C TYR A 470 -14.07 -20.79 -0.87
N GLY A 471 -14.92 -21.43 -1.66
CA GLY A 471 -16.03 -22.26 -1.17
C GLY A 471 -17.33 -21.47 -0.96
N LYS A 472 -18.16 -21.91 0.01
CA LYS A 472 -19.51 -21.42 0.29
C LYS A 472 -19.51 -20.11 1.09
N VAL A 473 -19.41 -18.98 0.39
CA VAL A 473 -19.32 -17.61 0.94
C VAL A 473 -20.43 -17.29 1.96
N GLU A 474 -21.62 -17.84 1.77
CA GLU A 474 -22.80 -17.57 2.62
C GLU A 474 -22.60 -18.02 4.08
N LEU A 475 -21.69 -18.97 4.33
CA LEU A 475 -21.30 -19.36 5.68
C LEU A 475 -20.63 -18.20 6.42
N ALA A 476 -19.67 -17.53 5.77
CA ALA A 476 -18.98 -16.38 6.33
C ALA A 476 -19.95 -15.18 6.50
N ASP A 477 -20.84 -14.94 5.54
CA ASP A 477 -21.85 -13.87 5.66
C ASP A 477 -22.82 -14.11 6.82
N SER A 478 -23.21 -15.37 7.05
CA SER A 478 -23.99 -15.76 8.23
C SER A 478 -23.23 -15.48 9.54
N MET A 479 -21.96 -15.88 9.61
CA MET A 479 -21.08 -15.57 10.76
C MET A 479 -20.98 -14.06 10.99
N ARG A 480 -20.88 -13.26 9.93
CA ARG A 480 -20.69 -11.80 10.03
C ARG A 480 -21.92 -11.13 10.59
N ARG A 481 -23.11 -11.49 10.10
CA ARG A 481 -24.38 -10.99 10.63
C ARG A 481 -24.55 -11.34 12.11
N HIS A 482 -24.20 -12.56 12.50
CA HIS A 482 -24.22 -12.99 13.90
C HIS A 482 -23.27 -12.14 14.77
N LEU A 483 -22.02 -11.99 14.35
CA LEU A 483 -21.01 -11.19 15.04
C LEU A 483 -21.47 -9.74 15.25
N LEU A 484 -21.91 -9.07 14.19
CA LEU A 484 -22.34 -7.66 14.28
C LEU A 484 -23.53 -7.50 15.22
N HIS A 485 -24.51 -8.41 15.14
CA HIS A 485 -25.68 -8.39 16.03
C HIS A 485 -25.28 -8.55 17.51
N GLN A 486 -24.38 -9.49 17.82
CA GLN A 486 -23.91 -9.70 19.19
C GLN A 486 -23.07 -8.52 19.71
N ALA A 487 -22.15 -8.01 18.90
CA ALA A 487 -21.24 -6.93 19.32
C ALA A 487 -21.99 -5.61 19.57
N GLN A 488 -22.98 -5.27 18.74
CA GLN A 488 -23.81 -4.07 18.94
C GLN A 488 -24.65 -4.14 20.22
N ALA A 489 -25.08 -5.34 20.61
CA ALA A 489 -25.87 -5.56 21.82
C ALA A 489 -25.02 -5.58 23.12
N MET A 490 -23.68 -5.47 23.03
CA MET A 490 -22.79 -5.65 24.17
C MET A 490 -21.83 -4.43 24.38
N PRO A 491 -22.29 -3.35 25.00
CA PRO A 491 -21.45 -2.16 25.26
C PRO A 491 -20.19 -2.45 26.08
N VAL A 492 -20.26 -3.37 27.05
CA VAL A 492 -19.13 -3.75 27.91
C VAL A 492 -17.99 -4.38 27.09
N PHE A 493 -18.32 -5.19 26.08
CA PHE A 493 -17.34 -5.74 25.15
C PHE A 493 -16.63 -4.65 24.34
N LEU A 494 -17.39 -3.69 23.81
CA LEU A 494 -16.81 -2.57 23.04
C LEU A 494 -15.89 -1.71 23.91
N GLN A 495 -16.27 -1.48 25.17
CA GLN A 495 -15.41 -0.79 26.14
C GLN A 495 -14.12 -1.58 26.45
N ALA A 496 -14.20 -2.90 26.62
CA ALA A 496 -13.04 -3.76 26.84
C ALA A 496 -12.10 -3.75 25.61
N MET A 497 -12.64 -3.84 24.40
CA MET A 497 -11.89 -3.68 23.15
C MET A 497 -11.22 -2.31 23.07
N ALA A 498 -11.92 -1.24 23.44
CA ALA A 498 -11.36 0.11 23.47
C ALA A 498 -10.20 0.24 24.45
N ARG A 499 -10.31 -0.35 25.65
CA ARG A 499 -9.20 -0.40 26.62
C ARG A 499 -7.99 -1.14 26.05
N ASN A 500 -8.18 -2.33 25.48
CA ASN A 500 -7.11 -3.12 24.85
C ASN A 500 -6.46 -2.42 23.64
N ALA A 501 -7.23 -1.63 22.88
CA ALA A 501 -6.70 -0.83 21.78
C ALA A 501 -5.81 0.34 22.27
N LEU A 502 -6.09 0.86 23.47
CA LEU A 502 -5.36 1.98 24.08
C LEU A 502 -4.07 1.57 24.80
N ASP A 503 -3.81 0.27 24.98
CA ASP A 503 -2.55 -0.24 25.56
C ASP A 503 -1.32 0.04 24.69
N VAL A 504 -1.54 0.36 23.41
CA VAL A 504 -0.48 0.79 22.49
C VAL A 504 -0.73 2.23 22.08
N ALA A 505 0.28 3.07 22.24
CA ALA A 505 0.22 4.49 21.89
C ALA A 505 1.13 4.81 20.69
N PRO A 506 0.84 5.88 19.92
CA PRO A 506 1.72 6.31 18.85
C PRO A 506 3.07 6.79 19.44
N PRO A 507 4.19 6.51 18.75
CA PRO A 507 5.55 6.65 19.28
C PRO A 507 6.06 8.09 19.16
N LEU A 508 5.36 9.02 19.79
CA LEU A 508 5.68 10.45 19.80
C LEU A 508 6.43 10.81 21.08
N GLY A 509 7.63 11.39 20.95
CA GLY A 509 8.48 11.73 22.09
C GLY A 509 8.03 12.98 22.84
N LYS A 510 8.40 13.06 24.12
CA LYS A 510 8.18 14.24 24.99
C LYS A 510 9.21 15.36 24.74
N ILE A 511 10.44 14.99 24.38
CA ILE A 511 11.60 15.90 24.18
C ILE A 511 12.18 15.79 22.76
N ARG A 512 12.29 14.54 22.25
CA ARG A 512 12.63 14.20 20.86
C ARG A 512 11.36 14.02 20.02
N ASP A 513 11.46 14.08 18.69
CA ASP A 513 10.28 13.95 17.81
C ASP A 513 9.55 12.61 17.96
N PHE A 514 10.30 11.52 18.12
CA PHE A 514 9.77 10.16 18.22
C PHE A 514 10.31 9.39 19.43
N LEU A 515 9.56 8.38 19.86
CA LEU A 515 10.00 7.33 20.79
C LEU A 515 10.48 6.14 19.97
N THR A 516 11.76 5.81 20.06
CA THR A 516 12.42 4.82 19.18
C THR A 516 12.98 3.61 19.92
N ASP A 517 12.85 3.57 21.24
CA ASP A 517 13.40 2.48 22.08
C ASP A 517 12.26 1.68 22.72
N LEU A 518 11.18 1.47 21.94
CA LEU A 518 9.99 0.74 22.37
C LEU A 518 10.15 -0.78 22.21
N GLU A 519 11.06 -1.21 21.34
CA GLU A 519 11.45 -2.61 21.16
C GLU A 519 12.88 -2.79 21.66
N ALA A 520 13.08 -3.69 22.63
CA ALA A 520 14.36 -3.86 23.31
C ALA A 520 15.48 -4.37 22.37
N ASP A 521 15.11 -5.12 21.34
CA ASP A 521 15.99 -5.72 20.34
C ASP A 521 16.24 -4.81 19.11
N ALA A 522 15.56 -3.66 19.02
CA ALA A 522 15.67 -2.74 17.89
C ALA A 522 15.72 -1.25 18.33
N PRO A 523 16.72 -0.84 19.14
CA PRO A 523 16.85 0.55 19.59
C PRO A 523 17.03 1.50 18.41
N GLY A 524 16.52 2.73 18.55
CA GLY A 524 16.55 3.74 17.48
C GLY A 524 15.54 3.50 16.35
N LYS A 525 14.68 2.47 16.43
CA LYS A 525 13.69 2.15 15.39
C LYS A 525 12.25 2.17 15.90
N ILE A 526 11.31 2.28 14.96
CA ILE A 526 9.87 2.26 15.23
C ILE A 526 9.23 1.12 14.42
N ASP A 527 8.52 0.22 15.09
CA ASP A 527 7.65 -0.74 14.42
C ASP A 527 6.36 -0.02 13.95
N LEU A 528 6.28 0.26 12.65
CA LEU A 528 5.11 0.91 12.04
C LEU A 528 3.88 0.01 11.94
N LYS A 529 4.03 -1.33 12.03
CA LYS A 529 2.89 -2.25 12.13
C LYS A 529 2.26 -2.10 13.52
N LYS A 530 3.07 -2.23 14.58
CA LYS A 530 2.63 -2.23 15.99
C LYS A 530 2.23 -0.84 16.50
N TYR A 531 3.06 0.18 16.31
CA TYR A 531 2.83 1.52 16.86
C TYR A 531 2.26 2.52 15.83
N GLY A 532 2.03 2.08 14.60
CA GLY A 532 1.41 2.87 13.54
C GLY A 532 0.06 2.29 13.13
N SER A 533 0.07 1.43 12.12
CA SER A 533 -1.14 0.93 11.46
C SER A 533 -2.14 0.24 12.42
N ARG A 534 -1.67 -0.54 13.40
CA ARG A 534 -2.52 -1.22 14.41
C ARG A 534 -3.48 -0.26 15.10
N ILE A 535 -3.05 0.95 15.43
CA ILE A 535 -3.87 1.93 16.14
C ILE A 535 -5.13 2.28 15.34
N PHE A 536 -4.97 2.52 14.04
CA PHE A 536 -6.08 2.83 13.15
C PHE A 536 -6.97 1.61 12.91
N VAL A 537 -6.35 0.44 12.72
CA VAL A 537 -7.04 -0.84 12.52
C VAL A 537 -7.95 -1.16 13.71
N ASP A 538 -7.44 -1.01 14.94
CA ASP A 538 -8.20 -1.32 16.14
C ASP A 538 -9.38 -0.36 16.33
N VAL A 539 -9.18 0.95 16.16
CA VAL A 539 -10.29 1.92 16.23
C VAL A 539 -11.32 1.65 15.13
N ALA A 540 -10.88 1.42 13.90
CA ALA A 540 -11.76 1.13 12.78
C ALA A 540 -12.62 -0.11 13.05
N ARG A 541 -12.04 -1.16 13.63
CA ARG A 541 -12.76 -2.37 14.01
C ARG A 541 -13.81 -2.10 15.07
N ILE A 542 -13.45 -1.38 16.14
CA ILE A 542 -14.38 -1.06 17.24
C ILE A 542 -15.55 -0.21 16.73
N TYR A 543 -15.28 0.84 15.97
CA TYR A 543 -16.33 1.67 15.37
C TYR A 543 -17.20 0.88 14.39
N ALA A 544 -16.62 -0.01 13.58
CA ALA A 544 -17.38 -0.85 12.67
C ALA A 544 -18.31 -1.83 13.42
N LEU A 545 -17.83 -2.44 14.51
CA LEU A 545 -18.64 -3.31 15.35
C LEU A 545 -19.79 -2.53 15.99
N ALA A 546 -19.53 -1.36 16.55
CA ALA A 546 -20.55 -0.51 17.16
C ALA A 546 -21.60 0.00 16.14
N ALA A 547 -21.14 0.42 14.96
CA ALA A 547 -21.99 0.97 13.91
C ALA A 547 -22.63 -0.10 13.00
N GLY A 548 -22.34 -1.38 13.21
CA GLY A 548 -22.87 -2.49 12.41
C GLY A 548 -22.42 -2.41 10.95
N VAL A 549 -21.14 -2.10 10.72
CA VAL A 549 -20.53 -2.02 9.39
C VAL A 549 -19.99 -3.40 9.00
N HIS A 550 -20.43 -3.89 7.84
CA HIS A 550 -20.08 -5.22 7.34
C HIS A 550 -18.66 -5.34 6.76
N SER A 551 -18.08 -4.21 6.31
CA SER A 551 -16.74 -4.18 5.72
C SER A 551 -15.65 -4.59 6.72
N THR A 552 -14.61 -5.27 6.22
CA THR A 552 -13.39 -5.59 7.00
C THR A 552 -12.25 -4.61 6.75
N ASN A 553 -12.14 -4.04 5.55
CA ASN A 553 -11.11 -3.05 5.21
C ASN A 553 -11.16 -1.83 6.14
N THR A 554 -10.01 -1.44 6.69
CA THR A 554 -9.85 -0.39 7.72
C THR A 554 -10.32 0.97 7.22
N LEU A 555 -9.91 1.37 6.01
CA LEU A 555 -10.31 2.66 5.44
C LEU A 555 -11.82 2.71 5.20
N GLN A 556 -12.39 1.63 4.67
CA GLN A 556 -13.84 1.53 4.46
C GLN A 556 -14.61 1.52 5.79
N ARG A 557 -14.12 0.81 6.80
CA ARG A 557 -14.68 0.80 8.16
C ARG A 557 -14.71 2.21 8.74
N LEU A 558 -13.61 2.95 8.65
CA LEU A 558 -13.51 4.33 9.13
C LEU A 558 -14.50 5.25 8.38
N ARG A 559 -14.54 5.19 7.05
CA ARG A 559 -15.48 6.01 6.23
C ARG A 559 -16.93 5.74 6.58
N LEU A 560 -17.34 4.46 6.61
CA LEU A 560 -18.73 4.07 6.83
C LEU A 560 -19.16 4.30 8.29
N SER A 561 -18.29 4.02 9.25
CA SER A 561 -18.61 4.26 10.67
C SER A 561 -18.67 5.74 10.98
N ALA A 562 -17.78 6.56 10.40
CA ALA A 562 -17.80 8.01 10.54
C ALA A 562 -19.15 8.62 10.14
N GLN A 563 -19.71 8.17 9.01
CA GLN A 563 -21.05 8.60 8.55
C GLN A 563 -22.14 8.24 9.58
N LYS A 564 -22.14 7.01 10.09
CA LYS A 564 -23.14 6.55 11.07
C LYS A 564 -22.98 7.18 12.45
N MET A 565 -21.78 7.57 12.83
CA MET A 565 -21.43 8.16 14.13
C MET A 565 -21.37 9.70 14.10
N ASN A 566 -21.78 10.34 13.00
CA ASN A 566 -21.74 11.80 12.81
C ASN A 566 -20.35 12.42 13.06
N ILE A 567 -19.28 11.71 12.66
CA ILE A 567 -17.92 12.24 12.65
C ILE A 567 -17.77 13.18 11.45
N ARG A 568 -17.17 14.35 11.65
CA ARG A 568 -16.99 15.32 10.56
C ARG A 568 -16.08 14.76 9.47
N GLY A 569 -16.41 15.06 8.21
CA GLY A 569 -15.68 14.55 7.04
C GLY A 569 -14.22 14.98 6.98
N ASP A 570 -13.92 16.21 7.35
CA ASP A 570 -12.56 16.75 7.44
C ASP A 570 -11.71 16.02 8.49
N GLU A 571 -12.30 15.73 9.65
CA GLU A 571 -11.66 14.98 10.74
C GLU A 571 -11.31 13.55 10.31
N ILE A 572 -12.24 12.82 9.71
CA ILE A 572 -11.98 11.43 9.30
C ILE A 572 -10.99 11.37 8.13
N ASN A 573 -11.04 12.32 7.18
CA ASN A 573 -10.11 12.34 6.05
C ASN A 573 -8.65 12.48 6.52
N ALA A 574 -8.39 13.33 7.52
CA ALA A 574 -7.05 13.45 8.10
C ALA A 574 -6.55 12.14 8.74
N VAL A 575 -7.45 11.36 9.38
CA VAL A 575 -7.13 10.03 9.91
C VAL A 575 -6.80 9.05 8.79
N LEU A 576 -7.59 9.03 7.72
CA LEU A 576 -7.37 8.16 6.56
C LEU A 576 -6.01 8.48 5.90
N ASP A 577 -5.69 9.76 5.74
CA ASP A 577 -4.42 10.23 5.20
C ASP A 577 -3.22 9.79 6.07
N GLY A 578 -3.34 9.90 7.39
CA GLY A 578 -2.31 9.41 8.32
C GLY A 578 -2.07 7.90 8.23
N LEU A 579 -3.15 7.09 8.17
CA LEU A 579 -3.03 5.65 7.95
C LEU A 579 -2.37 5.33 6.61
N ASN A 580 -2.83 5.98 5.53
CA ASN A 580 -2.30 5.77 4.19
C ASN A 580 -0.79 6.06 4.11
N PHE A 581 -0.32 7.09 4.82
CA PHE A 581 1.11 7.39 4.86
C PHE A 581 1.93 6.35 5.63
N ILE A 582 1.44 5.89 6.77
CA ILE A 582 2.12 4.83 7.53
C ILE A 582 2.21 3.56 6.68
N GLN A 583 1.12 3.18 5.99
CA GLN A 583 1.13 2.05 5.06
C GLN A 583 2.11 2.25 3.92
N PHE A 584 2.19 3.47 3.38
CA PHE A 584 3.14 3.83 2.33
C PHE A 584 4.59 3.65 2.79
N LEU A 585 4.97 4.19 3.96
CA LEU A 585 6.32 4.02 4.51
C LEU A 585 6.65 2.55 4.79
N ARG A 586 5.67 1.77 5.27
CA ARG A 586 5.84 0.31 5.46
C ARG A 586 6.16 -0.39 4.14
N LEU A 587 5.40 -0.12 3.09
CA LEU A 587 5.60 -0.70 1.75
C LEU A 587 6.98 -0.31 1.18
N GLN A 588 7.34 0.97 1.29
CA GLN A 588 8.64 1.47 0.84
C GLN A 588 9.80 0.81 1.59
N HIS A 589 9.71 0.71 2.92
CA HIS A 589 10.75 0.11 3.76
C HIS A 589 10.92 -1.39 3.48
N GLN A 590 9.82 -2.14 3.44
CA GLN A 590 9.83 -3.58 3.18
C GLN A 590 10.45 -3.92 1.82
N TYR A 591 10.30 -3.04 0.84
CA TYR A 591 10.94 -3.22 -0.46
C TYR A 591 12.42 -2.82 -0.46
N LEU A 592 12.76 -1.60 -0.02
CA LEU A 592 14.13 -1.08 -0.10
C LEU A 592 15.14 -1.86 0.73
N ASN A 593 14.70 -2.43 1.85
CA ASN A 593 15.55 -3.16 2.80
C ASN A 593 15.28 -4.68 2.80
N GLY A 594 14.37 -5.16 1.96
CA GLY A 594 14.07 -6.58 1.81
C GLY A 594 15.05 -7.26 0.87
N GLU A 595 15.70 -8.33 1.30
CA GLU A 595 16.36 -9.26 0.36
C GLU A 595 15.27 -10.00 -0.45
N PRO A 596 15.46 -10.23 -1.76
CA PRO A 596 14.57 -11.09 -2.53
C PRO A 596 14.39 -12.45 -1.83
N GLY A 597 13.17 -12.75 -1.38
CA GLY A 597 12.86 -14.02 -0.70
C GLY A 597 12.96 -14.01 0.83
N ARG A 598 13.22 -12.86 1.48
CA ARG A 598 13.06 -12.70 2.94
C ARG A 598 11.91 -11.77 3.27
N GLN A 599 11.22 -12.10 4.36
CA GLN A 599 10.18 -11.26 4.94
C GLN A 599 10.80 -9.93 5.42
N GLY A 600 10.44 -8.81 4.78
CA GLY A 600 10.85 -7.48 5.23
C GLY A 600 10.26 -7.16 6.61
N ASP A 601 11.01 -6.46 7.46
CA ASP A 601 10.52 -6.04 8.78
C ASP A 601 9.62 -4.79 8.69
N ASN A 602 9.07 -4.36 9.84
CA ASN A 602 8.26 -3.14 9.94
C ASN A 602 9.00 -2.02 10.69
N LEU A 603 10.31 -2.16 10.90
CA LEU A 603 11.15 -1.34 11.77
C LEU A 603 11.84 -0.23 10.99
N ILE A 604 11.32 0.99 11.09
CA ILE A 604 11.94 2.16 10.44
C ILE A 604 12.86 2.91 11.39
N ASP A 605 13.92 3.49 10.85
CA ASP A 605 14.74 4.48 11.56
C ASP A 605 14.28 5.89 11.13
N PRO A 606 13.62 6.66 12.02
CA PRO A 606 13.08 7.98 11.66
C PRO A 606 14.17 9.01 11.35
N GLU A 607 15.41 8.80 11.79
CA GLU A 607 16.54 9.70 11.49
C GLU A 607 17.07 9.52 10.05
N LYS A 608 16.78 8.36 9.42
CA LYS A 608 17.11 8.10 8.01
C LYS A 608 16.04 8.57 7.02
N LEU A 609 14.88 8.98 7.52
CA LEU A 609 13.84 9.56 6.68
C LEU A 609 14.27 10.95 6.20
N ASN A 610 13.87 11.32 4.99
CA ASN A 610 14.00 12.70 4.57
C ASN A 610 13.11 13.60 5.46
N GLU A 611 13.43 14.89 5.50
CA GLU A 611 12.78 15.85 6.38
C GLU A 611 11.25 15.92 6.16
N LEU A 612 10.80 15.77 4.92
CA LEU A 612 9.39 15.78 4.56
C LEU A 612 8.65 14.55 5.11
N ASP A 613 9.16 13.35 4.84
CA ASP A 613 8.57 12.09 5.30
C ASP A 613 8.57 12.00 6.82
N ARG A 614 9.63 12.50 7.48
CA ARG A 614 9.71 12.61 8.93
C ARG A 614 8.58 13.50 9.48
N ARG A 615 8.33 14.66 8.86
CA ARG A 615 7.25 15.58 9.27
C ARG A 615 5.87 14.94 9.08
N ILE A 616 5.63 14.28 7.95
CA ILE A 616 4.35 13.61 7.66
C ILE A 616 4.13 12.43 8.60
N LEU A 617 5.17 11.67 8.93
CA LEU A 617 5.09 10.57 9.89
C LEU A 617 4.67 11.07 11.27
N LYS A 618 5.30 12.15 11.74
CA LYS A 618 4.95 12.82 13.00
C LYS A 618 3.48 13.26 13.01
N GLU A 619 3.01 13.83 11.91
CA GLU A 619 1.62 14.25 11.77
C GLU A 619 0.63 13.07 11.67
N SER A 620 1.01 12.00 11.00
CA SER A 620 0.23 10.75 10.94
C SER A 620 0.04 10.15 12.33
N PHE A 621 1.08 10.16 13.16
CA PHE A 621 0.98 9.76 14.57
C PHE A 621 0.14 10.72 15.42
N ARG A 622 0.10 12.02 15.11
CA ARG A 622 -0.83 12.96 15.75
C ARG A 622 -2.28 12.60 15.41
N GLN A 623 -2.56 12.20 14.17
CA GLN A 623 -3.90 11.72 13.79
C GLN A 623 -4.25 10.41 14.51
N ALA A 624 -3.29 9.49 14.66
CA ALA A 624 -3.46 8.27 15.46
C ALA A 624 -3.82 8.60 16.92
N ARG A 625 -3.12 9.55 17.54
CA ARG A 625 -3.40 10.02 18.91
C ARG A 625 -4.78 10.66 19.02
N LYS A 626 -5.16 11.49 18.03
CA LYS A 626 -6.45 12.17 18.01
C LYS A 626 -7.60 11.16 17.97
N ILE A 627 -7.51 10.16 17.10
CA ILE A 627 -8.57 9.14 16.99
C ILE A 627 -8.63 8.22 18.22
N GLN A 628 -7.49 7.92 18.87
CA GLN A 628 -7.50 7.24 20.18
C GLN A 628 -8.11 8.08 21.30
N SER A 629 -7.85 9.39 21.31
CA SER A 629 -8.44 10.30 22.30
C SER A 629 -9.97 10.34 22.16
N ARG A 630 -10.46 10.32 20.92
CA ARG A 630 -11.88 10.17 20.63
C ARG A 630 -12.42 8.82 21.09
N LEU A 631 -11.76 7.72 20.76
CA LEU A 631 -12.13 6.37 21.22
C LEU A 631 -12.26 6.33 22.76
N LYS A 632 -11.31 6.94 23.47
CA LYS A 632 -11.30 7.02 24.93
C LYS A 632 -12.54 7.73 25.47
N LEU A 633 -12.96 8.83 24.84
CA LEU A 633 -14.16 9.60 25.21
C LEU A 633 -15.44 8.81 24.88
N ASP A 634 -15.53 8.26 23.67
CA ASP A 634 -16.72 7.57 23.17
C ASP A 634 -17.06 6.33 24.02
N TYR A 635 -16.05 5.66 24.60
CA TYR A 635 -16.23 4.46 25.43
C TYR A 635 -15.89 4.67 26.92
N GLN A 636 -15.69 5.92 27.35
CA GLN A 636 -15.43 6.29 28.75
C GLN A 636 -14.33 5.46 29.43
N VAL A 637 -13.24 5.21 28.71
CA VAL A 637 -12.11 4.43 29.24
C VAL A 637 -11.26 5.37 30.10
N ASN A 638 -11.58 5.46 31.39
CA ASN A 638 -10.72 6.12 32.38
C ASN A 638 -9.61 5.17 32.83
N HIS A 639 -8.43 5.73 33.15
CA HIS A 639 -7.33 4.99 33.76
C HIS A 639 -7.67 4.54 35.16
#